data_AF-A0A9D1Q0V0-F1
#
_entry.id   AF-A0A9D1Q0V0-F1
#
_cell.length_a   1.000
_cell.length_b   1.000
_cell.length_c   1.000
_cell.angle_alpha   90.00
_cell.angle_beta   90.00
_cell.angle_gamma   90.00
#
_symmetry.space_group_name_H-M   'P 1'
#
loop_
_entity.id
_entity.type
_entity.pdbx_description
1 polymer ?
#
loop_
_entity_poly.entity_id
_entity_poly.type
_entity_poly.pdbx_seq_one_letter_code
_entity_poly.pdbx_strand_id
1 'polypeptide(L)'
;MNRYIKNFFLYYIMPLAVMLAIAGIGRQAVWFAPEAYAATITVLVVFIAALYIYYTAAARKARNVKRSENVLQRDKRTFETAQKVRENAHFYINKLRKYYYADYLERGLILLATALYVFAFASLTKIFFAAAPGFFINVPIALISLFLVKPVTASFFSKEKFSKNVLPKAKFPYITGLAYDAAQKAGFADAYILLSSENGLSAQAYDGKVYFTIGLTTLSALTREELYDSFKMFAFLCADRDMEILYKCDDMPFKDGLPVINFKKNLVITAARVKIKRLLPAVYAAVMPVAMMSAAIKAHVRDNIPRAQLKIQMYDLMQFSASYLFPEPYYRPAEPRDNPCSYVCDAFISCLSEKGAEWTEKLLGADKPRNSFYPSPKQFMENCGIESLNFVMPEQDGTYFEEKRAIINHMNFIVMKISSLALDYASARQVHFIMPSQTTENFELGGGVQTLDCNDFMAVRHIINAYYELRKPRQTEEICDFVLKNGVSPPAFVFYFKGKLLLERFDEQGVDFLKTAVDKNNSYVFEALSLITEFYRYNGQRQKALSFMREIYDVVEKATRENDGMGAPTRSDVLRQADIDSDMLTKIQAVAAKQNAALINIFAFKKLPEQQYHCTFIVLEYDKTADVVEKFEIYQNMFFYLDEAKNSFSLLEKEDMDPFVFVNLHKMKGTLIYSREH
;
A
#
# COMPACT_ATOMS: atom_id res chain seq x y z
N MET A 1 -25.54 -12.35 -13.90
CA MET A 1 -26.91 -11.96 -13.48
C MET A 1 -27.23 -12.36 -12.03
N ASN A 2 -27.18 -13.64 -11.63
CA ASN A 2 -27.48 -14.09 -10.25
C ASN A 2 -26.68 -13.39 -9.13
N ARG A 3 -25.42 -13.02 -9.37
CA ARG A 3 -24.59 -12.28 -8.41
C ARG A 3 -25.02 -10.82 -8.21
N TYR A 4 -25.43 -10.15 -9.29
CA TYR A 4 -25.96 -8.79 -9.22
C TYR A 4 -27.32 -8.78 -8.53
N ILE A 5 -28.18 -9.76 -8.84
CA ILE A 5 -29.47 -9.95 -8.18
C ILE A 5 -29.28 -10.24 -6.69
N LYS A 6 -28.34 -11.14 -6.31
CA LYS A 6 -28.06 -11.47 -4.90
C LYS A 6 -27.49 -10.29 -4.11
N ASN A 7 -26.55 -9.53 -4.69
CA ASN A 7 -26.01 -8.32 -4.07
C ASN A 7 -27.05 -7.21 -3.99
N PHE A 8 -27.86 -7.03 -5.05
CA PHE A 8 -28.98 -6.11 -5.05
C PHE A 8 -29.98 -6.48 -3.95
N PHE A 9 -30.25 -7.77 -3.79
CA PHE A 9 -31.12 -8.28 -2.75
C PHE A 9 -30.55 -8.07 -1.35
N LEU A 10 -29.29 -8.43 -1.09
CA LEU A 10 -28.64 -8.28 0.22
C LEU A 10 -28.37 -6.84 0.64
N TYR A 11 -27.96 -5.97 -0.29
CA TYR A 11 -27.56 -4.59 0.02
C TYR A 11 -28.70 -3.58 -0.09
N TYR A 12 -29.80 -3.92 -0.79
CA TYR A 12 -30.91 -2.99 -1.01
C TYR A 12 -32.27 -3.58 -0.66
N ILE A 13 -32.60 -4.80 -1.10
CA ILE A 13 -33.94 -5.38 -0.85
C ILE A 13 -34.12 -5.86 0.59
N MET A 14 -33.14 -6.56 1.18
CA MET A 14 -33.23 -7.07 2.55
C MET A 14 -33.23 -5.93 3.58
N PRO A 15 -32.37 -4.90 3.47
CA PRO A 15 -32.52 -3.67 4.27
C PRO A 15 -33.89 -3.03 4.06
N LEU A 16 -34.34 -2.85 2.82
CA LEU A 16 -35.66 -2.27 2.53
C LEU A 16 -36.82 -3.10 3.11
N ALA A 17 -36.76 -4.42 3.06
CA ALA A 17 -37.79 -5.33 3.57
C ALA A 17 -37.84 -5.31 5.10
N VAL A 18 -36.69 -5.35 5.78
CA VAL A 18 -36.60 -5.18 7.23
C VAL A 18 -37.16 -3.83 7.64
N MET A 19 -36.85 -2.78 6.87
CA MET A 19 -37.31 -1.42 7.13
C MET A 19 -38.81 -1.25 6.92
N LEU A 20 -39.36 -1.84 5.86
CA LEU A 20 -40.80 -1.86 5.60
C LEU A 20 -41.56 -2.66 6.66
N ALA A 21 -40.98 -3.77 7.15
CA ALA A 21 -41.55 -4.56 8.24
C ALA A 21 -41.57 -3.77 9.56
N ILE A 22 -40.44 -3.14 9.92
CA ILE A 22 -40.32 -2.29 11.12
C ILE A 22 -41.26 -1.08 11.03
N ALA A 23 -41.32 -0.40 9.88
CA ALA A 23 -42.24 0.70 9.64
C ALA A 23 -43.71 0.24 9.72
N GLY A 24 -44.02 -0.96 9.22
CA GLY A 24 -45.34 -1.57 9.31
C GLY A 24 -45.78 -1.84 10.76
N ILE A 25 -44.89 -2.38 11.59
CA ILE A 25 -45.13 -2.64 13.02
C ILE A 25 -45.34 -1.31 13.76
N GLY A 26 -44.49 -0.30 13.53
CA GLY A 26 -44.65 1.02 14.14
C GLY A 26 -45.94 1.71 13.74
N ARG A 27 -46.37 1.51 12.49
CA ARG A 27 -47.64 2.04 11.97
C ARG A 27 -48.86 1.42 12.65
N GLN A 28 -48.83 0.15 13.06
CA GLN A 28 -49.95 -0.50 13.77
C GLN A 28 -49.99 -0.13 15.25
N ALA A 29 -48.83 0.06 15.89
CA ALA A 29 -48.74 0.25 17.34
C ALA A 29 -49.29 1.60 17.84
N VAL A 30 -49.34 2.63 16.97
CA VAL A 30 -49.89 3.98 17.26
C VAL A 30 -51.42 4.01 17.45
N TRP A 31 -52.16 2.97 17.05
CA TRP A 31 -53.64 2.96 17.12
C TRP A 31 -54.22 2.97 18.56
N PHE A 32 -53.43 2.60 19.57
CA PHE A 32 -53.96 2.33 20.90
C PHE A 32 -53.74 3.45 21.95
N ALA A 33 -52.83 4.42 21.74
CA ALA A 33 -52.63 5.58 22.64
C ALA A 33 -51.66 6.67 22.05
N PRO A 34 -52.14 7.75 21.42
CA PRO A 34 -51.28 8.72 20.70
C PRO A 34 -50.32 9.54 21.57
N GLU A 35 -50.77 9.99 22.75
CA GLU A 35 -50.01 10.92 23.62
C GLU A 35 -48.88 10.22 24.38
N ALA A 36 -49.12 9.00 24.87
CA ALA A 36 -48.09 8.15 25.47
C ALA A 36 -47.02 7.72 24.44
N TYR A 37 -47.42 7.59 23.16
CA TYR A 37 -46.52 7.24 22.07
C TYR A 37 -45.56 8.38 21.71
N ALA A 38 -46.02 9.64 21.66
CA ALA A 38 -45.15 10.77 21.35
C ALA A 38 -43.99 10.92 22.38
N ALA A 39 -44.29 10.77 23.67
CA ALA A 39 -43.26 10.78 24.72
C ALA A 39 -42.29 9.60 24.61
N THR A 40 -42.81 8.39 24.39
CA THR A 40 -42.01 7.17 24.22
C THR A 40 -41.09 7.25 23.00
N ILE A 41 -41.58 7.79 21.89
CA ILE A 41 -40.79 7.96 20.68
C ILE A 41 -39.71 9.03 20.85
N THR A 42 -40.02 10.16 21.48
CA THR A 42 -39.01 11.19 21.78
C THR A 42 -37.90 10.64 22.67
N VAL A 43 -38.24 9.86 23.71
CA VAL A 43 -37.26 9.16 24.55
C VAL A 43 -36.41 8.18 23.72
N LEU A 44 -37.03 7.43 22.79
CA LEU A 44 -36.31 6.52 21.90
C LEU A 44 -35.32 7.26 20.99
N VAL A 45 -35.73 8.36 20.36
CA VAL A 45 -34.88 9.18 19.48
C VAL A 45 -33.70 9.77 20.25
N VAL A 46 -33.93 10.30 21.46
CA VAL A 46 -32.87 10.83 22.33
C VAL A 46 -31.90 9.72 22.74
N PHE A 47 -32.40 8.55 23.13
CA PHE A 47 -31.56 7.39 23.48
C PHE A 47 -30.72 6.93 22.29
N ILE A 48 -31.27 6.90 21.08
CA ILE A 48 -30.55 6.53 19.85
C ILE A 48 -29.48 7.56 19.50
N ALA A 49 -29.80 8.85 19.59
CA ALA A 49 -28.83 9.92 19.37
C ALA A 49 -27.68 9.81 20.38
N ALA A 50 -27.99 9.53 21.66
CA ALA A 50 -26.99 9.29 22.70
C ALA A 50 -26.10 8.08 22.39
N LEU A 51 -26.66 6.97 21.88
CA LEU A 51 -25.89 5.80 21.44
C LEU A 51 -24.94 6.12 20.28
N TYR A 52 -25.41 6.83 19.25
CA TYR A 52 -24.55 7.26 18.14
C TYR A 52 -23.43 8.19 18.60
N ILE A 53 -23.73 9.15 19.47
CA ILE A 53 -22.73 10.04 20.08
C ILE A 53 -21.74 9.22 20.90
N TYR A 54 -22.19 8.26 21.69
CA TYR A 54 -21.32 7.40 22.48
C TYR A 54 -20.37 6.58 21.60
N TYR A 55 -20.86 5.89 20.57
CA TYR A 55 -20.00 5.08 19.70
C TYR A 55 -19.04 5.93 18.87
N THR A 56 -19.49 7.07 18.36
CA THR A 56 -18.62 8.00 17.64
C THR A 56 -17.55 8.59 18.57
N ALA A 57 -17.90 8.93 19.81
CA ALA A 57 -16.95 9.40 20.82
C ALA A 57 -15.98 8.30 21.25
N ALA A 58 -16.43 7.06 21.42
CA ALA A 58 -15.58 5.92 21.78
C ALA A 58 -14.60 5.58 20.66
N ALA A 59 -15.06 5.55 19.40
CA ALA A 59 -14.20 5.34 18.24
C ALA A 59 -13.22 6.51 18.07
N ARG A 60 -13.65 7.76 18.27
CA ARG A 60 -12.78 8.95 18.27
C ARG A 60 -11.76 8.89 19.40
N LYS A 61 -12.14 8.55 20.63
CA LYS A 61 -11.22 8.38 21.76
C LYS A 61 -10.21 7.25 21.51
N ALA A 62 -10.66 6.14 20.94
CA ALA A 62 -9.79 5.06 20.52
C ALA A 62 -8.81 5.53 19.43
N ARG A 63 -9.23 6.38 18.49
CA ARG A 63 -8.36 6.98 17.46
C ARG A 63 -7.42 8.06 18.00
N ASN A 64 -7.89 8.91 18.91
CA ASN A 64 -7.20 10.10 19.42
C ASN A 64 -5.98 9.81 20.30
N VAL A 65 -5.60 8.55 20.46
CA VAL A 65 -4.22 8.22 20.86
C VAL A 65 -3.36 8.24 19.59
N LYS A 66 -2.90 9.43 19.16
CA LYS A 66 -1.63 9.61 18.43
C LYS A 66 -1.37 11.09 18.14
N ARG A 67 -0.27 11.61 18.71
CA ARG A 67 0.67 12.47 17.99
C ARG A 67 1.09 11.75 16.70
N SER A 68 1.42 12.46 15.63
CA SER A 68 2.06 11.86 14.45
C SER A 68 3.26 11.02 14.89
N GLU A 69 3.10 9.69 14.92
CA GLU A 69 4.18 8.78 15.27
C GLU A 69 4.98 8.49 14.02
N ASN A 70 6.26 8.86 14.03
CA ASN A 70 7.19 8.55 12.95
C ASN A 70 7.42 7.03 12.82
N VAL A 71 8.01 6.62 11.69
CA VAL A 71 8.23 5.20 11.37
C VAL A 71 9.06 4.47 12.44
N LEU A 72 10.07 5.13 13.01
CA LEU A 72 10.96 4.55 14.04
C LEU A 72 10.24 4.41 15.40
N GLN A 73 9.43 5.39 15.80
CA GLN A 73 8.57 5.30 16.99
C GLN A 73 7.60 4.14 16.86
N ARG A 74 6.97 4.00 15.68
CA ARG A 74 6.03 2.92 15.40
C ARG A 74 6.73 1.57 15.45
N ASP A 75 7.92 1.45 14.86
CA ASP A 75 8.73 0.23 14.89
C ASP A 75 9.10 -0.16 16.34
N LYS A 76 9.65 0.79 17.11
CA LYS A 76 10.03 0.57 18.51
C LYS A 76 8.84 0.12 19.36
N ARG A 77 7.71 0.83 19.28
CA ARG A 77 6.50 0.49 20.04
C ARG A 77 5.95 -0.89 19.66
N THR A 78 5.98 -1.22 18.37
CA THR A 78 5.56 -2.54 17.88
C THR A 78 6.47 -3.62 18.44
N PHE A 79 7.79 -3.38 18.44
CA PHE A 79 8.78 -4.31 18.97
C PHE A 79 8.63 -4.54 20.49
N GLU A 80 8.51 -3.47 21.28
CA GLU A 80 8.28 -3.56 22.73
C GLU A 80 6.98 -4.28 23.07
N THR A 81 5.92 -4.04 22.28
CA THR A 81 4.65 -4.75 22.45
C THR A 81 4.80 -6.21 22.05
N ALA A 82 5.52 -6.52 20.97
CA ALA A 82 5.77 -7.89 20.53
C ALA A 82 6.58 -8.68 21.57
N GLN A 83 7.54 -8.05 22.27
CA GLN A 83 8.25 -8.70 23.38
C GLN A 83 7.30 -9.13 24.50
N LYS A 84 6.40 -8.23 24.94
CA LYS A 84 5.35 -8.57 25.93
C LYS A 84 4.41 -9.66 25.43
N VAL A 85 4.11 -9.67 24.12
CA VAL A 85 3.29 -10.74 23.51
C VAL A 85 4.02 -12.08 23.54
N ARG A 86 5.34 -12.13 23.29
CA ARG A 86 6.11 -13.38 23.36
C ARG A 86 6.08 -14.00 24.75
N GLU A 87 6.08 -13.17 25.81
CA GLU A 87 5.98 -13.63 27.20
C GLU A 87 4.60 -14.22 27.55
N ASN A 88 3.52 -13.78 26.88
CA ASN A 88 2.16 -14.25 27.16
C ASN A 88 1.26 -14.23 25.91
N ALA A 89 1.61 -15.02 24.90
CA ALA A 89 0.93 -14.99 23.60
C ALA A 89 -0.57 -15.28 23.71
N HIS A 90 -0.93 -16.27 24.54
CA HIS A 90 -2.32 -16.69 24.73
C HIS A 90 -3.21 -15.57 25.27
N PHE A 91 -2.72 -14.74 26.20
CA PHE A 91 -3.46 -13.58 26.70
C PHE A 91 -3.79 -12.58 25.59
N TYR A 92 -2.81 -12.25 24.74
CA TYR A 92 -2.98 -11.25 23.68
C TYR A 92 -3.84 -11.77 22.52
N ILE A 93 -3.73 -13.05 22.16
CA ILE A 93 -4.60 -13.70 21.17
C ILE A 93 -6.05 -13.71 21.69
N ASN A 94 -6.28 -14.07 22.96
CA ASN A 94 -7.61 -13.97 23.57
C ASN A 94 -8.13 -12.54 23.65
N LYS A 95 -7.24 -11.56 23.85
CA LYS A 95 -7.60 -10.13 23.83
C LYS A 95 -8.05 -9.69 22.43
N LEU A 96 -7.35 -10.11 21.37
CA LEU A 96 -7.79 -9.89 19.99
C LEU A 96 -9.12 -10.59 19.71
N ARG A 97 -9.31 -11.83 20.17
CA ARG A 97 -10.58 -12.57 20.07
C ARG A 97 -11.73 -11.80 20.71
N LYS A 98 -11.53 -11.26 21.93
CA LYS A 98 -12.53 -10.41 22.61
C LYS A 98 -12.83 -9.15 21.81
N TYR A 99 -11.82 -8.48 21.26
CA TYR A 99 -12.04 -7.31 20.42
C TYR A 99 -12.73 -7.64 19.11
N TYR A 100 -12.43 -8.79 18.49
CA TYR A 100 -13.10 -9.27 17.29
C TYR A 100 -14.61 -9.38 17.54
N TYR A 101 -15.02 -10.09 18.59
CA TYR A 101 -16.44 -10.21 18.94
C TYR A 101 -17.06 -8.88 19.41
N ALA A 102 -16.29 -8.04 20.10
CA ALA A 102 -16.76 -6.69 20.47
C ALA A 102 -17.01 -5.82 19.22
N ASP A 103 -16.22 -5.93 18.16
CA ASP A 103 -16.47 -5.23 16.90
C ASP A 103 -17.80 -5.68 16.27
N TYR A 104 -18.09 -6.98 16.23
CA TYR A 104 -19.39 -7.48 15.76
C TYR A 104 -20.55 -6.99 16.64
N LEU A 105 -20.37 -6.98 17.96
CA LEU A 105 -21.37 -6.47 18.90
C LEU A 105 -21.61 -4.97 18.70
N GLU A 106 -20.56 -4.16 18.60
CA GLU A 106 -20.64 -2.71 18.35
C GLU A 106 -21.35 -2.43 17.01
N ARG A 107 -21.01 -3.17 15.94
CA ARG A 107 -21.74 -3.06 14.66
C ARG A 107 -23.20 -3.45 14.79
N GLY A 108 -23.51 -4.48 15.59
CA GLY A 108 -24.88 -4.98 15.80
C GLY A 108 -25.74 -3.99 16.58
N LEU A 109 -25.16 -3.34 17.59
CA LEU A 109 -25.80 -2.29 18.36
C LEU A 109 -26.03 -1.02 17.52
N ILE A 110 -25.09 -0.68 16.63
CA ILE A 110 -25.28 0.40 15.65
C ILE A 110 -26.41 0.04 14.67
N LEU A 111 -26.49 -1.22 14.21
CA LEU A 111 -27.59 -1.68 13.36
C LEU A 111 -28.93 -1.57 14.07
N LEU A 112 -29.00 -2.02 15.34
CA LEU A 112 -30.19 -1.94 16.17
C LEU A 112 -30.61 -0.48 16.39
N ALA A 113 -29.68 0.41 16.72
CA ALA A 113 -29.94 1.83 16.88
C ALA A 113 -30.47 2.45 15.58
N THR A 114 -29.92 2.06 14.43
CA THR A 114 -30.42 2.48 13.11
C THR A 114 -31.86 2.00 12.88
N ALA A 115 -32.14 0.74 13.21
CA ALA A 115 -33.46 0.14 13.04
C ALA A 115 -34.51 0.81 13.95
N LEU A 116 -34.17 1.06 15.21
CA LEU A 116 -35.02 1.77 16.17
C LEU A 116 -35.25 3.22 15.76
N TYR A 117 -34.25 3.88 15.17
CA TYR A 117 -34.41 5.24 14.64
C TYR A 117 -35.48 5.29 13.56
N VAL A 118 -35.42 4.33 12.64
CA VAL A 118 -36.40 4.21 11.54
C VAL A 118 -37.78 3.93 12.10
N PHE A 119 -37.90 3.03 13.08
CA PHE A 119 -39.15 2.73 13.76
C PHE A 119 -39.77 3.98 14.42
N ALA A 120 -38.98 4.70 15.23
CA ALA A 120 -39.39 5.92 15.90
C ALA A 120 -39.85 6.97 14.89
N PHE A 121 -39.04 7.21 13.85
CA PHE A 121 -39.34 8.25 12.88
C PHE A 121 -40.58 7.93 12.04
N ALA A 122 -40.76 6.67 11.62
CA ALA A 122 -41.97 6.21 10.93
C ALA A 122 -43.23 6.32 11.81
N SER A 123 -43.08 6.21 13.13
CA SER A 123 -44.17 6.37 14.08
C SER A 123 -44.51 7.86 14.29
N LEU A 124 -43.51 8.75 14.32
CA LEU A 124 -43.69 10.21 14.41
C LEU A 124 -44.37 10.80 13.18
N THR A 125 -43.99 10.38 11.96
CA THR A 125 -44.61 10.90 10.73
C THR A 125 -46.11 10.63 10.68
N LYS A 126 -46.58 9.53 11.29
CA LYS A 126 -48.01 9.22 11.41
C LYS A 126 -48.74 10.13 12.42
N ILE A 127 -48.09 10.51 13.52
CA ILE A 127 -48.66 11.38 14.56
C ILE A 127 -48.79 12.82 14.06
N PHE A 128 -47.77 13.34 13.37
CA PHE A 128 -47.74 14.75 12.93
C PHE A 128 -48.42 15.01 11.58
N PHE A 129 -48.53 14.01 10.68
CA PHE A 129 -49.06 14.19 9.32
C PHE A 129 -50.27 13.31 9.03
N ALA A 130 -51.22 13.25 9.98
CA ALA A 130 -52.44 12.44 9.87
C ALA A 130 -53.32 12.75 8.62
N ALA A 131 -53.06 13.84 7.88
CA ALA A 131 -53.92 14.32 6.79
C ALA A 131 -53.25 14.57 5.41
N ALA A 132 -51.94 14.31 5.23
CA ALA A 132 -51.29 14.49 3.91
C ALA A 132 -50.94 13.13 3.26
N PRO A 133 -51.02 13.00 1.92
CA PRO A 133 -50.67 11.75 1.24
C PRO A 133 -49.20 11.43 1.53
N GLY A 134 -48.98 10.49 2.46
CA GLY A 134 -47.68 10.17 3.06
C GLY A 134 -46.60 9.68 2.09
N PHE A 135 -46.85 9.68 0.78
CA PHE A 135 -45.90 9.28 -0.25
C PHE A 135 -44.70 10.24 -0.35
N PHE A 136 -44.93 11.56 -0.26
CA PHE A 136 -43.87 12.57 -0.46
C PHE A 136 -42.87 12.69 0.70
N ILE A 137 -43.27 12.34 1.92
CA ILE A 137 -42.41 12.40 3.12
C ILE A 137 -41.71 11.04 3.34
N ASN A 138 -42.41 9.92 3.09
CA ASN A 138 -41.87 8.58 3.36
C ASN A 138 -40.77 8.16 2.38
N VAL A 139 -40.75 8.65 1.13
CA VAL A 139 -39.73 8.30 0.14
C VAL A 139 -38.34 8.88 0.48
N PRO A 140 -38.18 10.19 0.78
CA PRO A 140 -36.91 10.74 1.27
C PRO A 140 -36.40 10.06 2.54
N ILE A 141 -37.29 9.68 3.46
CA ILE A 141 -36.93 8.99 4.71
C ILE A 141 -36.47 7.56 4.43
N ALA A 142 -37.20 6.82 3.59
CA ALA A 142 -36.79 5.49 3.16
C ALA A 142 -35.43 5.53 2.48
N LEU A 143 -35.14 6.58 1.69
CA LEU A 143 -33.85 6.82 1.07
C LEU A 143 -32.76 7.16 2.10
N ILE A 144 -32.94 8.15 2.98
CA ILE A 144 -31.98 8.51 4.05
C ILE A 144 -31.67 7.30 4.93
N SER A 145 -32.69 6.51 5.24
CA SER A 145 -32.54 5.35 6.10
C SER A 145 -31.88 4.18 5.36
N LEU A 146 -32.11 4.02 4.04
CA LEU A 146 -31.30 3.13 3.19
C LEU A 146 -29.83 3.55 3.20
N PHE A 147 -29.56 4.86 3.12
CA PHE A 147 -28.22 5.41 3.19
C PHE A 147 -27.54 5.14 4.54
N LEU A 148 -28.28 5.14 5.66
CA LEU A 148 -27.76 4.84 7.01
C LEU A 148 -27.56 3.35 7.27
N VAL A 149 -28.45 2.49 6.76
CA VAL A 149 -28.40 1.03 7.00
C VAL A 149 -27.39 0.34 6.09
N LYS A 150 -27.22 0.81 4.85
CA LYS A 150 -26.34 0.19 3.84
C LYS A 150 -24.89 0.02 4.31
N PRO A 151 -24.22 0.99 4.97
CA PRO A 151 -22.88 0.80 5.51
C PRO A 151 -22.81 -0.26 6.60
N VAL A 152 -23.87 -0.38 7.40
CA VAL A 152 -23.92 -1.31 8.51
C VAL A 152 -24.15 -2.73 7.99
N THR A 153 -25.16 -2.94 7.15
CA THR A 153 -25.46 -4.25 6.57
C THR A 153 -24.37 -4.74 5.64
N ALA A 154 -23.79 -3.85 4.82
CA ALA A 154 -22.67 -4.23 3.98
C ALA A 154 -21.45 -4.66 4.80
N SER A 155 -21.21 -4.03 5.95
CA SER A 155 -20.12 -4.44 6.84
C SER A 155 -20.33 -5.82 7.49
N PHE A 156 -21.57 -6.31 7.58
CA PHE A 156 -21.88 -7.67 8.04
C PHE A 156 -21.79 -8.72 6.93
N PHE A 157 -22.18 -8.35 5.71
CA PHE A 157 -22.38 -9.29 4.61
C PHE A 157 -21.35 -9.18 3.49
N SER A 158 -20.33 -8.33 3.63
CA SER A 158 -19.21 -8.28 2.70
C SER A 158 -18.41 -9.59 2.77
N LYS A 159 -18.85 -10.62 2.04
CA LYS A 159 -17.99 -11.76 1.74
C LYS A 159 -16.94 -11.29 0.75
N GLU A 160 -15.68 -11.52 1.08
CA GLU A 160 -14.59 -11.33 0.15
C GLU A 160 -14.79 -12.19 -1.10
N LYS A 161 -14.42 -11.60 -2.23
CA LYS A 161 -14.58 -12.21 -3.54
C LYS A 161 -13.28 -12.91 -3.90
N PHE A 162 -13.07 -14.13 -3.43
CA PHE A 162 -11.98 -15.00 -3.93
C PHE A 162 -12.19 -15.45 -5.39
N SER A 163 -13.05 -14.80 -6.18
CA SER A 163 -13.55 -15.36 -7.43
C SER A 163 -12.90 -14.81 -8.71
N LYS A 164 -11.85 -13.98 -8.63
CA LYS A 164 -11.32 -13.32 -9.85
C LYS A 164 -9.99 -13.89 -10.36
N ASN A 165 -9.15 -14.49 -9.52
CA ASN A 165 -7.80 -14.92 -9.89
C ASN A 165 -7.49 -16.38 -9.52
N VAL A 166 -8.52 -17.23 -9.42
CA VAL A 166 -8.33 -18.65 -9.06
C VAL A 166 -7.84 -19.43 -10.26
N LEU A 167 -6.77 -20.19 -10.06
CA LEU A 167 -6.18 -21.05 -11.06
C LEU A 167 -7.17 -22.17 -11.47
N PRO A 168 -7.53 -22.30 -12.76
CA PRO A 168 -8.47 -23.33 -13.20
C PRO A 168 -7.90 -24.75 -13.06
N LYS A 169 -8.47 -25.56 -12.17
CA LYS A 169 -8.06 -26.95 -11.92
C LYS A 169 -7.99 -27.81 -13.19
N ALA A 170 -8.95 -27.64 -14.10
CA ALA A 170 -9.00 -28.39 -15.34
C ALA A 170 -7.85 -28.04 -16.32
N LYS A 171 -7.26 -26.84 -16.22
CA LYS A 171 -6.15 -26.41 -17.07
C LYS A 171 -4.79 -26.71 -16.46
N PHE A 172 -4.71 -26.73 -15.12
CA PHE A 172 -3.47 -26.90 -14.37
C PHE A 172 -3.64 -27.98 -13.27
N PRO A 173 -3.97 -29.23 -13.66
CA PRO A 173 -4.32 -30.29 -12.72
C PRO A 173 -3.18 -30.73 -11.81
N TYR A 174 -1.93 -30.70 -12.25
CA TYR A 174 -0.79 -31.16 -11.47
C TYR A 174 -0.51 -30.23 -10.28
N ILE A 175 -0.32 -28.92 -10.55
CA ILE A 175 -0.02 -27.93 -9.50
C ILE A 175 -1.22 -27.76 -8.55
N THR A 176 -2.45 -27.75 -9.08
CA THR A 176 -3.64 -27.70 -8.22
C THR A 176 -3.85 -28.99 -7.42
N GLY A 177 -3.41 -30.13 -7.96
CA GLY A 177 -3.37 -31.42 -7.26
C GLY A 177 -2.43 -31.40 -6.06
N LEU A 178 -1.24 -30.78 -6.18
CA LEU A 178 -0.32 -30.60 -5.05
C LEU A 178 -0.95 -29.79 -3.91
N ALA A 179 -1.62 -28.69 -4.24
CA ALA A 179 -2.32 -27.86 -3.25
C ALA A 179 -3.49 -28.62 -2.59
N TYR A 180 -4.23 -29.40 -3.37
CA TYR A 180 -5.34 -30.22 -2.88
C TYR A 180 -4.86 -31.30 -1.89
N ASP A 181 -3.85 -32.08 -2.26
CA ASP A 181 -3.29 -33.12 -1.38
C ASP A 181 -2.72 -32.52 -0.09
N ALA A 182 -2.01 -31.39 -0.19
CA ALA A 182 -1.51 -30.67 0.98
C ALA A 182 -2.64 -30.21 1.93
N ALA A 183 -3.73 -29.68 1.37
CA ALA A 183 -4.88 -29.24 2.15
C ALA A 183 -5.64 -30.41 2.80
N GLN A 184 -5.80 -31.53 2.09
CA GLN A 184 -6.42 -32.73 2.64
C GLN A 184 -5.66 -33.27 3.85
N LYS A 185 -4.32 -33.27 3.81
CA LYS A 185 -3.47 -33.68 4.94
C LYS A 185 -3.66 -32.83 6.20
N ALA A 186 -4.04 -31.56 6.03
CA ALA A 186 -4.38 -30.66 7.13
C ALA A 186 -5.87 -30.69 7.52
N GLY A 187 -6.69 -31.56 6.91
CA GLY A 187 -8.10 -31.75 7.25
C GLY A 187 -9.08 -30.84 6.50
N PHE A 188 -8.67 -30.20 5.41
CA PHE A 188 -9.55 -29.36 4.61
C PHE A 188 -10.20 -30.14 3.47
N ALA A 189 -11.42 -29.74 3.11
CA ALA A 189 -12.22 -30.42 2.09
C ALA A 189 -11.75 -30.11 0.66
N ASP A 190 -11.16 -28.93 0.44
CA ASP A 190 -10.70 -28.51 -0.88
C ASP A 190 -9.62 -27.41 -0.80
N ALA A 191 -8.90 -27.20 -1.92
CA ALA A 191 -7.90 -26.17 -2.10
C ALA A 191 -8.06 -25.38 -3.40
N TYR A 192 -7.64 -24.12 -3.37
CA TYR A 192 -7.58 -23.23 -4.52
C TYR A 192 -6.27 -22.44 -4.50
N ILE A 193 -5.77 -22.11 -5.69
CA ILE A 193 -4.57 -21.29 -5.86
C ILE A 193 -4.99 -19.96 -6.47
N LEU A 194 -4.56 -18.87 -5.86
CA LEU A 194 -4.71 -17.49 -6.29
C LEU A 194 -3.34 -16.99 -6.73
N LEU A 195 -3.27 -16.36 -7.90
CA LEU A 195 -2.03 -15.75 -8.37
C LEU A 195 -1.94 -14.31 -7.85
N SER A 196 -0.76 -13.93 -7.36
CA SER A 196 -0.43 -12.58 -6.90
C SER A 196 0.67 -11.96 -7.76
N SER A 197 0.67 -10.63 -7.82
CA SER A 197 1.79 -9.84 -8.35
C SER A 197 2.93 -9.70 -7.34
N GLU A 198 2.67 -9.97 -6.06
CA GLU A 198 3.66 -9.90 -4.99
C GLU A 198 4.50 -11.18 -4.95
N ASN A 199 5.79 -11.05 -4.64
CA ASN A 199 6.65 -12.19 -4.37
C ASN A 199 6.36 -12.76 -2.98
N GLY A 200 5.96 -14.03 -2.92
CA GLY A 200 5.69 -14.72 -1.68
C GLY A 200 4.67 -15.84 -1.85
N LEU A 201 4.42 -16.50 -0.71
CA LEU A 201 3.38 -17.50 -0.56
C LEU A 201 2.64 -17.25 0.76
N SER A 202 1.32 -17.31 0.71
CA SER A 202 0.46 -17.23 1.88
C SER A 202 -0.75 -18.15 1.71
N ALA A 203 -1.48 -18.38 2.80
CA ALA A 203 -2.75 -19.10 2.74
C ALA A 203 -3.76 -18.52 3.72
N GLN A 204 -5.02 -18.70 3.37
CA GLN A 204 -6.15 -18.41 4.22
C GLN A 204 -7.15 -19.55 4.17
N ALA A 205 -7.78 -19.87 5.31
CA ALA A 205 -8.84 -20.86 5.39
C ALA A 205 -10.22 -20.20 5.48
N TYR A 206 -11.15 -20.67 4.65
CA TYR A 206 -12.52 -20.20 4.65
C TYR A 206 -13.47 -21.34 4.23
N ASP A 207 -14.57 -21.52 4.97
CA ASP A 207 -15.64 -22.48 4.65
C ASP A 207 -15.13 -23.92 4.44
N GLY A 208 -14.22 -24.37 5.31
CA GLY A 208 -13.61 -25.70 5.24
C GLY A 208 -12.64 -25.90 4.07
N LYS A 209 -12.19 -24.82 3.42
CA LYS A 209 -11.30 -24.83 2.25
C LYS A 209 -10.08 -23.95 2.50
N VAL A 210 -8.99 -24.23 1.80
CA VAL A 210 -7.77 -23.40 1.83
C VAL A 210 -7.59 -22.68 0.50
N TYR A 211 -7.23 -21.40 0.59
CA TYR A 211 -6.88 -20.55 -0.54
C TYR A 211 -5.41 -20.18 -0.41
N PHE A 212 -4.56 -20.79 -1.24
CA PHE A 212 -3.15 -20.44 -1.34
C PHE A 212 -3.00 -19.25 -2.28
N THR A 213 -2.24 -18.23 -1.87
CA THR A 213 -1.87 -17.11 -2.74
C THR A 213 -0.39 -17.18 -3.03
N ILE A 214 -0.01 -17.24 -4.31
CA ILE A 214 1.38 -17.41 -4.75
C ILE A 214 1.78 -16.36 -5.79
N GLY A 215 2.95 -15.76 -5.59
CA GLY A 215 3.60 -14.89 -6.58
C GLY A 215 4.17 -15.66 -7.76
N LEU A 216 4.14 -15.07 -8.96
CA LEU A 216 4.70 -15.72 -10.16
C LEU A 216 6.21 -15.97 -10.07
N THR A 217 6.96 -15.06 -9.47
CA THR A 217 8.41 -15.18 -9.25
C THR A 217 8.75 -16.26 -8.21
N THR A 218 7.89 -16.41 -7.20
CA THR A 218 7.97 -17.52 -6.25
C THR A 218 7.68 -18.83 -6.96
N LEU A 219 6.56 -18.92 -7.68
CA LEU A 219 6.19 -20.12 -8.43
C LEU A 219 7.28 -20.52 -9.44
N SER A 220 7.91 -19.57 -10.14
CA SER A 220 8.98 -19.86 -11.11
C SER A 220 10.21 -20.49 -10.45
N ALA A 221 10.56 -20.03 -9.25
CA ALA A 221 11.80 -20.36 -8.55
C ALA A 221 11.73 -21.65 -7.72
N LEU A 222 10.55 -22.03 -7.22
CA LEU A 222 10.41 -23.20 -6.36
C LEU A 222 10.48 -24.51 -7.16
N THR A 223 11.17 -25.50 -6.59
CA THR A 223 11.07 -26.89 -7.06
C THR A 223 9.68 -27.45 -6.76
N ARG A 224 9.34 -28.59 -7.35
CA ARG A 224 8.08 -29.30 -7.08
C ARG A 224 7.91 -29.62 -5.59
N GLU A 225 8.98 -30.12 -4.96
CA GLU A 225 8.97 -30.48 -3.54
C GLU A 225 8.90 -29.26 -2.62
N GLU A 226 9.64 -28.18 -2.95
CA GLU A 226 9.58 -26.90 -2.25
C GLU A 226 8.18 -26.30 -2.27
N LEU A 227 7.51 -26.31 -3.42
CA LEU A 227 6.14 -25.82 -3.56
C LEU A 227 5.16 -26.65 -2.73
N TYR A 228 5.25 -27.99 -2.85
CA TYR A 228 4.35 -28.91 -2.17
C TYR A 228 4.48 -28.85 -0.64
N ASP A 229 5.71 -28.86 -0.12
CA ASP A 229 5.94 -28.73 1.31
C ASP A 229 5.52 -27.36 1.84
N SER A 230 5.69 -26.31 1.04
CA SER A 230 5.20 -24.98 1.41
C SER A 230 3.67 -24.95 1.48
N PHE A 231 2.95 -25.57 0.54
CA PHE A 231 1.50 -25.74 0.65
C PHE A 231 1.11 -26.51 1.90
N LYS A 232 1.82 -27.60 2.24
CA LYS A 232 1.55 -28.34 3.49
C LYS A 232 1.72 -27.46 4.71
N MET A 233 2.88 -26.80 4.86
CA MET A 233 3.14 -25.91 6.00
C MET A 233 2.02 -24.87 6.16
N PHE A 234 1.63 -24.20 5.07
CA PHE A 234 0.58 -23.19 5.12
C PHE A 234 -0.82 -23.76 5.39
N ALA A 235 -1.12 -24.98 4.92
CA ALA A 235 -2.37 -25.66 5.27
C ALA A 235 -2.42 -26.01 6.77
N PHE A 236 -1.34 -26.58 7.33
CA PHE A 236 -1.25 -26.87 8.76
C PHE A 236 -1.28 -25.60 9.63
N LEU A 237 -0.72 -24.50 9.12
CA LEU A 237 -0.83 -23.19 9.77
C LEU A 237 -2.27 -22.69 9.80
N CYS A 238 -3.00 -22.82 8.70
CA CYS A 238 -4.41 -22.45 8.60
C CYS A 238 -5.32 -23.32 9.47
N ALA A 239 -4.92 -24.55 9.78
CA ALA A 239 -5.66 -25.44 10.69
C ALA A 239 -5.54 -25.03 12.16
N ASP A 240 -4.62 -24.12 12.50
CA ASP A 240 -4.43 -23.64 13.87
C ASP A 240 -5.52 -22.60 14.27
N ARG A 241 -6.22 -22.88 15.37
CA ARG A 241 -7.31 -22.02 15.88
C ARG A 241 -6.85 -20.62 16.27
N ASP A 242 -5.61 -20.48 16.70
CA ASP A 242 -5.06 -19.18 17.06
C ASP A 242 -4.68 -18.39 15.80
N MET A 243 -4.32 -19.06 14.70
CA MET A 243 -4.11 -18.38 13.41
C MET A 243 -5.43 -17.95 12.77
N GLU A 244 -6.48 -18.76 12.90
CA GLU A 244 -7.82 -18.42 12.40
C GLU A 244 -8.30 -17.05 12.90
N ILE A 245 -8.09 -16.74 14.19
CA ILE A 245 -8.51 -15.45 14.74
C ILE A 245 -7.62 -14.29 14.26
N LEU A 246 -6.33 -14.54 14.02
CA LEU A 246 -5.42 -13.51 13.48
C LEU A 246 -5.80 -13.15 12.05
N TYR A 247 -6.02 -14.14 11.18
CA TYR A 247 -6.45 -13.91 9.79
C TYR A 247 -7.78 -13.16 9.75
N LYS A 248 -8.78 -13.58 10.54
CA LYS A 248 -10.05 -12.87 10.68
C LYS A 248 -9.90 -11.41 11.12
N CYS A 249 -8.90 -11.11 11.94
CA CYS A 249 -8.61 -9.73 12.37
C CYS A 249 -7.88 -8.92 11.28
N ASP A 250 -7.04 -9.57 10.49
CA ASP A 250 -6.27 -8.94 9.42
C ASP A 250 -7.15 -8.56 8.23
N ASP A 251 -8.03 -9.48 7.81
CA ASP A 251 -9.02 -9.30 6.74
C ASP A 251 -10.06 -8.21 7.04
N MET A 252 -10.07 -7.65 8.25
CA MET A 252 -10.98 -6.54 8.57
C MET A 252 -10.61 -5.27 7.77
N PRO A 253 -11.53 -4.75 6.93
CA PRO A 253 -11.27 -3.53 6.18
C PRO A 253 -11.15 -2.33 7.13
N PHE A 254 -10.00 -1.67 7.07
CA PHE A 254 -9.69 -0.46 7.82
C PHE A 254 -8.56 0.31 7.13
N LYS A 255 -8.69 1.64 7.04
CA LYS A 255 -7.61 2.55 6.67
C LYS A 255 -7.64 3.71 7.66
N ASP A 256 -6.47 4.18 8.06
CA ASP A 256 -6.36 5.39 8.87
C ASP A 256 -7.04 6.57 8.15
N GLY A 257 -7.66 7.47 8.90
CA GLY A 257 -8.38 8.63 8.36
C GLY A 257 -9.81 8.38 7.85
N LEU A 258 -10.30 7.14 7.77
CA LEU A 258 -11.71 6.91 7.40
C LEU A 258 -12.65 7.49 8.47
N PRO A 259 -13.78 8.14 8.12
CA PRO A 259 -14.78 8.55 9.11
C PRO A 259 -15.31 7.33 9.88
N VAL A 260 -15.87 7.57 11.08
CA VAL A 260 -16.46 6.49 11.90
C VAL A 260 -17.54 5.72 11.13
N ILE A 261 -18.31 6.44 10.31
CA ILE A 261 -19.24 5.86 9.34
C ILE A 261 -18.77 6.30 7.95
N ASN A 262 -18.38 5.34 7.12
CA ASN A 262 -17.96 5.57 5.75
C ASN A 262 -19.05 5.09 4.79
N PHE A 263 -19.84 6.04 4.28
CA PHE A 263 -20.90 5.76 3.32
C PHE A 263 -20.37 5.33 1.95
N LYS A 264 -19.22 5.85 1.49
CA LYS A 264 -18.62 5.49 0.19
C LYS A 264 -18.18 4.02 0.17
N LYS A 265 -17.52 3.57 1.24
CA LYS A 265 -17.03 2.19 1.39
C LYS A 265 -18.05 1.25 2.05
N ASN A 266 -19.24 1.76 2.39
CA ASN A 266 -20.27 1.04 3.14
C ASN A 266 -19.68 0.34 4.39
N LEU A 267 -19.02 1.09 5.26
CA LEU A 267 -18.26 0.56 6.39
C LEU A 267 -18.48 1.37 7.68
N VAL A 268 -18.64 0.68 8.80
CA VAL A 268 -18.60 1.28 10.15
C VAL A 268 -17.27 0.93 10.82
N ILE A 269 -16.62 1.91 11.45
CA ILE A 269 -15.36 1.76 12.17
C ILE A 269 -15.63 1.86 13.68
N THR A 270 -15.51 0.74 14.37
CA THR A 270 -15.77 0.58 15.80
C THR A 270 -14.54 0.91 16.65
N ALA A 271 -14.72 1.12 17.95
CA ALA A 271 -13.60 1.30 18.88
C ALA A 271 -12.78 0.01 18.99
N ALA A 272 -13.46 -1.13 19.01
CA ALA A 272 -12.84 -2.44 18.98
C ALA A 272 -11.95 -2.66 17.74
N ARG A 273 -12.40 -2.29 16.53
CA ARG A 273 -11.57 -2.43 15.32
C ARG A 273 -10.30 -1.59 15.37
N VAL A 274 -10.38 -0.37 15.91
CA VAL A 274 -9.20 0.48 16.11
C VAL A 274 -8.20 -0.19 17.06
N LYS A 275 -8.68 -0.82 18.15
CA LYS A 275 -7.84 -1.57 19.08
C LYS A 275 -7.19 -2.79 18.42
N ILE A 276 -7.93 -3.53 17.58
CA ILE A 276 -7.39 -4.66 16.79
C ILE A 276 -6.24 -4.16 15.92
N LYS A 277 -6.48 -3.17 15.05
CA LYS A 277 -5.48 -2.71 14.07
C LYS A 277 -4.19 -2.17 14.71
N ARG A 278 -4.24 -1.70 15.96
CA ARG A 278 -3.04 -1.28 16.70
C ARG A 278 -2.26 -2.42 17.35
N LEU A 279 -2.96 -3.44 17.83
CA LEU A 279 -2.35 -4.56 18.52
C LEU A 279 -1.87 -5.64 17.55
N LEU A 280 -2.60 -5.83 16.45
CA LEU A 280 -2.40 -6.90 15.49
C LEU A 280 -0.96 -7.01 14.95
N PRO A 281 -0.27 -5.93 14.53
CA PRO A 281 1.09 -6.04 14.02
C PRO A 281 2.09 -6.61 15.03
N ALA A 282 1.98 -6.21 16.30
CA ALA A 282 2.84 -6.72 17.36
C ALA A 282 2.55 -8.19 17.68
N VAL A 283 1.28 -8.61 17.59
CA VAL A 283 0.90 -10.02 17.77
C VAL A 283 1.39 -10.87 16.61
N TYR A 284 1.27 -10.41 15.36
CA TYR A 284 1.86 -11.11 14.20
C TYR A 284 3.37 -11.26 14.33
N ALA A 285 4.11 -10.19 14.64
CA ALA A 285 5.57 -10.23 14.81
C ALA A 285 6.06 -11.14 15.96
N ALA A 286 5.19 -11.43 16.93
CA ALA A 286 5.48 -12.31 18.04
C ALA A 286 5.11 -13.77 17.76
N VAL A 287 3.92 -14.01 17.23
CA VAL A 287 3.29 -15.35 17.16
C VAL A 287 3.51 -16.01 15.81
N MET A 288 3.42 -15.26 14.71
CA MET A 288 3.44 -15.82 13.36
C MET A 288 4.72 -16.61 13.05
N PRO A 289 5.94 -16.13 13.38
CA PRO A 289 7.14 -16.91 13.13
C PRO A 289 7.16 -18.27 13.86
N VAL A 290 6.73 -18.29 15.11
CA VAL A 290 6.68 -19.51 15.93
C VAL A 290 5.62 -20.46 15.40
N ALA A 291 4.45 -19.94 15.00
CA ALA A 291 3.37 -20.73 14.41
C ALA A 291 3.78 -21.35 13.07
N MET A 292 4.47 -20.62 12.20
CA MET A 292 4.98 -21.14 10.93
C MET A 292 5.99 -22.26 11.13
N MET A 293 6.95 -22.08 12.04
CA MET A 293 7.92 -23.11 12.41
C MET A 293 7.25 -24.35 13.02
N SER A 294 6.24 -24.16 13.87
CA SER A 294 5.45 -25.25 14.44
C SER A 294 4.61 -25.98 13.38
N ALA A 295 4.05 -25.25 12.42
CA ALA A 295 3.31 -25.82 11.30
C ALA A 295 4.22 -26.64 10.38
N ALA A 296 5.46 -26.20 10.17
CA ALA A 296 6.47 -26.97 9.44
C ALA A 296 6.75 -28.32 10.13
N ILE A 297 6.96 -28.31 11.45
CA ILE A 297 7.16 -29.57 12.21
C ILE A 297 5.93 -30.49 12.09
N LYS A 298 4.72 -29.97 12.30
CA LYS A 298 3.46 -30.74 12.19
C LYS A 298 3.25 -31.32 10.79
N ALA A 299 3.66 -30.58 9.75
CA ALA A 299 3.56 -31.00 8.37
C ALA A 299 4.66 -32.02 7.96
N HIS A 300 5.58 -32.37 8.87
CA HIS A 300 6.73 -33.23 8.62
C HIS A 300 7.55 -32.76 7.41
N VAL A 301 7.77 -31.45 7.30
CA VAL A 301 8.60 -30.85 6.23
C VAL A 301 9.98 -30.52 6.78
N ARG A 302 11.03 -30.79 5.98
CA ARG A 302 12.43 -30.58 6.37
C ARG A 302 13.07 -29.51 5.48
N ASP A 303 14.03 -29.90 4.64
CA ASP A 303 14.92 -29.00 3.89
C ASP A 303 14.19 -28.08 2.88
N ASN A 304 13.05 -28.52 2.37
CA ASN A 304 12.33 -27.82 1.32
C ASN A 304 11.77 -26.46 1.78
N ILE A 305 11.35 -26.33 3.04
CA ILE A 305 10.85 -25.05 3.57
C ILE A 305 11.95 -23.98 3.69
N PRO A 306 13.09 -24.22 4.35
CA PRO A 306 14.14 -23.22 4.41
C PRO A 306 14.66 -22.88 3.01
N ARG A 307 14.75 -23.83 2.06
CA ARG A 307 15.08 -23.52 0.65
C ARG A 307 14.03 -22.62 -0.01
N ALA A 308 12.75 -22.94 0.15
CA ALA A 308 11.67 -22.13 -0.41
C ALA A 308 11.69 -20.70 0.13
N GLN A 309 11.86 -20.54 1.45
CA GLN A 309 11.93 -19.23 2.10
C GLN A 309 13.17 -18.44 1.69
N LEU A 310 14.29 -19.14 1.50
CA LEU A 310 15.51 -18.56 0.99
C LEU A 310 15.32 -18.02 -0.44
N LYS A 311 14.68 -18.76 -1.33
CA LYS A 311 14.36 -18.28 -2.69
C LYS A 311 13.39 -17.10 -2.68
N ILE A 312 12.40 -17.08 -1.79
CA ILE A 312 11.53 -15.91 -1.62
C ILE A 312 12.37 -14.68 -1.26
N GLN A 313 13.30 -14.80 -0.30
CA GLN A 313 14.17 -13.67 0.12
C GLN A 313 15.27 -13.32 -0.88
N MET A 314 15.70 -14.26 -1.73
CA MET A 314 16.61 -13.97 -2.84
C MET A 314 15.99 -13.02 -3.86
N TYR A 315 14.67 -13.04 -4.03
CA TYR A 315 13.99 -12.05 -4.85
C TYR A 315 14.06 -10.65 -4.21
N ASP A 316 13.97 -10.55 -2.89
CA ASP A 316 14.15 -9.26 -2.19
C ASP A 316 15.59 -8.72 -2.36
N LEU A 317 16.60 -9.60 -2.40
CA LEU A 317 17.97 -9.25 -2.77
C LEU A 317 18.08 -8.78 -4.23
N MET A 318 17.40 -9.47 -5.15
CA MET A 318 17.34 -9.04 -6.55
C MET A 318 16.71 -7.65 -6.69
N GLN A 319 15.65 -7.37 -5.95
CA GLN A 319 14.99 -6.06 -5.92
C GLN A 319 15.89 -4.98 -5.32
N PHE A 320 16.62 -5.31 -4.23
CA PHE A 320 17.60 -4.40 -3.64
C PHE A 320 18.70 -4.02 -4.64
N SER A 321 19.14 -4.95 -5.49
CA SER A 321 20.16 -4.70 -6.53
C SER A 321 19.57 -4.52 -7.94
N ALA A 322 18.30 -4.09 -8.06
CA ALA A 322 17.56 -4.12 -9.33
C ALA A 322 18.20 -3.27 -10.44
N SER A 323 18.98 -2.23 -10.10
CA SER A 323 19.60 -1.39 -11.13
C SER A 323 20.63 -2.15 -11.98
N TYR A 324 21.20 -3.25 -11.46
CA TYR A 324 22.24 -4.05 -12.14
C TYR A 324 21.74 -5.40 -12.68
N LEU A 325 20.60 -5.90 -12.21
CA LEU A 325 20.19 -7.29 -12.43
C LEU A 325 19.08 -7.46 -13.46
N PHE A 326 18.39 -6.39 -13.83
CA PHE A 326 17.43 -6.43 -14.94
C PHE A 326 18.16 -6.15 -16.26
N PRO A 327 17.99 -7.01 -17.28
CA PRO A 327 18.83 -6.98 -18.48
C PRO A 327 18.55 -5.79 -19.41
N GLU A 328 17.33 -5.23 -19.38
CA GLU A 328 16.93 -4.10 -20.21
C GLU A 328 15.72 -3.36 -19.61
N PRO A 329 15.45 -2.10 -19.99
CA PRO A 329 14.24 -1.39 -19.56
C PRO A 329 12.95 -2.10 -19.99
N TYR A 330 11.94 -2.12 -19.12
CA TYR A 330 10.65 -2.78 -19.38
C TYR A 330 9.94 -2.23 -20.63
N TYR A 331 9.98 -0.90 -20.82
CA TYR A 331 9.31 -0.20 -21.92
C TYR A 331 10.16 -0.10 -23.20
N ARG A 332 11.27 -0.83 -23.31
CA ARG A 332 12.09 -0.86 -24.53
C ARG A 332 11.28 -1.23 -25.79
N PRO A 333 10.44 -2.28 -25.79
CA PRO A 333 9.73 -2.73 -26.99
C PRO A 333 8.70 -1.69 -27.48
N ALA A 334 8.54 -1.56 -28.79
CA ALA A 334 7.63 -0.61 -29.41
C ALA A 334 6.16 -0.85 -29.05
N GLU A 335 5.77 -2.12 -28.94
CA GLU A 335 4.44 -2.57 -28.52
C GLU A 335 4.48 -3.13 -27.10
N PRO A 336 3.33 -3.23 -26.39
CA PRO A 336 3.27 -3.89 -25.09
C PRO A 336 3.97 -5.25 -25.11
N ARG A 337 4.86 -5.48 -24.14
CA ARG A 337 5.62 -6.73 -24.05
C ARG A 337 4.65 -7.92 -24.10
N ASP A 338 4.97 -8.91 -24.91
CA ASP A 338 4.20 -10.15 -25.04
C ASP A 338 4.46 -11.13 -23.88
N ASN A 339 5.52 -10.90 -23.11
CA ASN A 339 6.00 -11.74 -22.02
C ASN A 339 6.28 -10.96 -20.70
N PRO A 340 5.37 -10.08 -20.24
CA PRO A 340 5.63 -9.15 -19.13
C PRO A 340 5.90 -9.84 -17.78
N CYS A 341 5.30 -11.01 -17.54
CA CYS A 341 5.55 -11.81 -16.34
C CYS A 341 6.81 -12.67 -16.50
N SER A 342 6.97 -13.34 -17.65
CA SER A 342 8.18 -14.14 -17.92
C SER A 342 9.44 -13.30 -17.89
N TYR A 343 9.42 -12.05 -18.36
CA TYR A 343 10.56 -11.13 -18.26
C TYR A 343 11.17 -11.08 -16.86
N VAL A 344 10.33 -10.91 -15.83
CA VAL A 344 10.77 -10.82 -14.44
C VAL A 344 11.15 -12.19 -13.90
N CYS A 345 10.37 -13.22 -14.21
CA CYS A 345 10.66 -14.59 -13.77
C CYS A 345 11.99 -15.09 -14.35
N ASP A 346 12.23 -14.89 -15.64
CA ASP A 346 13.43 -15.35 -16.35
C ASP A 346 14.67 -14.60 -15.84
N ALA A 347 14.58 -13.27 -15.64
CA ALA A 347 15.64 -12.50 -15.02
C ALA A 347 15.97 -13.01 -13.61
N PHE A 348 14.96 -13.36 -12.82
CA PHE A 348 15.17 -13.94 -11.49
C PHE A 348 15.80 -15.33 -11.56
N ILE A 349 15.34 -16.22 -12.44
CA ILE A 349 15.94 -17.55 -12.63
C ILE A 349 17.40 -17.44 -13.09
N SER A 350 17.73 -16.51 -14.00
CA SER A 350 19.12 -16.23 -14.37
C SER A 350 19.95 -15.77 -13.16
N CYS A 351 19.45 -14.82 -12.37
CA CYS A 351 20.14 -14.39 -11.14
C CYS A 351 20.36 -15.55 -10.16
N LEU A 352 19.36 -16.41 -9.97
CA LEU A 352 19.48 -17.60 -9.14
C LEU A 352 20.56 -18.56 -9.64
N SER A 353 20.69 -18.73 -10.96
CA SER A 353 21.72 -19.59 -11.55
C SER A 353 23.15 -19.06 -11.34
N GLU A 354 23.33 -17.73 -11.37
CA GLU A 354 24.65 -17.10 -11.24
C GLU A 354 25.03 -16.84 -9.77
N LYS A 355 24.05 -16.47 -8.94
CA LYS A 355 24.26 -15.93 -7.58
C LYS A 355 23.67 -16.78 -6.47
N GLY A 356 22.96 -17.87 -6.78
CA GLY A 356 22.22 -18.67 -5.80
C GLY A 356 23.06 -19.15 -4.62
N ALA A 357 24.31 -19.59 -4.85
CA ALA A 357 25.21 -19.99 -3.78
C ALA A 357 25.67 -18.79 -2.92
N GLU A 358 26.17 -17.72 -3.55
CA GLU A 358 26.61 -16.48 -2.89
C GLU A 358 25.49 -15.88 -2.02
N TRP A 359 24.28 -15.77 -2.57
CA TRP A 359 23.12 -15.24 -1.88
C TRP A 359 22.62 -16.16 -0.77
N THR A 360 22.86 -17.48 -0.87
CA THR A 360 22.53 -18.40 0.21
C THR A 360 23.36 -18.06 1.45
N GLU A 361 24.67 -17.95 1.31
CA GLU A 361 25.56 -17.58 2.42
C GLU A 361 25.18 -16.22 3.01
N LYS A 362 24.92 -15.23 2.14
CA LYS A 362 24.51 -13.88 2.55
C LYS A 362 23.21 -13.89 3.35
N LEU A 363 22.16 -14.57 2.89
CA LEU A 363 20.86 -14.61 3.57
C LEU A 363 20.88 -15.43 4.87
N LEU A 364 21.74 -16.45 4.97
CA LEU A 364 21.94 -17.19 6.22
C LEU A 364 22.72 -16.37 7.25
N GLY A 365 23.60 -15.47 6.80
CA GLY A 365 24.30 -14.49 7.64
C GLY A 365 23.50 -13.22 7.97
N ALA A 366 22.40 -12.96 7.26
CA ALA A 366 21.62 -11.74 7.41
C ALA A 366 20.88 -11.67 8.76
N ASP A 367 20.78 -10.44 9.31
CA ASP A 367 19.94 -10.21 10.48
C ASP A 367 18.46 -10.23 10.09
N LYS A 368 17.62 -10.64 11.04
CA LYS A 368 16.17 -10.61 10.86
C LYS A 368 15.61 -9.24 11.29
N PRO A 369 14.72 -8.61 10.51
CA PRO A 369 14.01 -7.42 10.96
C PRO A 369 13.27 -7.70 12.27
N ARG A 370 13.37 -6.78 13.23
CA ARG A 370 12.84 -6.93 14.60
C ARG A 370 11.34 -7.25 14.66
N ASN A 371 10.58 -6.72 13.70
CA ASN A 371 9.13 -6.86 13.59
C ASN A 371 8.68 -7.74 12.40
N SER A 372 9.57 -8.58 11.86
CA SER A 372 9.22 -9.48 10.76
C SER A 372 8.18 -10.53 11.17
N PHE A 373 7.17 -10.72 10.32
CA PHE A 373 6.11 -11.72 10.50
C PHE A 373 6.53 -13.13 10.05
N TYR A 374 7.65 -13.24 9.35
CA TYR A 374 8.16 -14.50 8.80
C TYR A 374 9.43 -14.92 9.52
N PRO A 375 9.68 -16.22 9.76
CA PRO A 375 10.99 -16.70 10.19
C PRO A 375 12.06 -16.41 9.13
N SER A 376 13.31 -16.21 9.55
CA SER A 376 14.42 -16.21 8.59
C SER A 376 14.72 -17.65 8.10
N PRO A 377 15.41 -17.84 6.96
CA PRO A 377 15.76 -19.17 6.49
C PRO A 377 16.61 -19.93 7.53
N LYS A 378 17.53 -19.20 8.20
CA LYS A 378 18.31 -19.73 9.33
C LYS A 378 17.43 -20.23 10.48
N GLN A 379 16.39 -19.48 10.88
CA GLN A 379 15.46 -19.93 11.92
C GLN A 379 14.73 -21.22 11.51
N PHE A 380 14.32 -21.34 10.24
CA PHE A 380 13.73 -22.58 9.74
C PHE A 380 14.73 -23.74 9.76
N MET A 381 15.98 -23.52 9.36
CA MET A 381 17.03 -24.54 9.43
C MET A 381 17.23 -25.04 10.85
N GLU A 382 17.42 -24.13 11.81
CA GLU A 382 17.59 -24.46 13.23
C GLU A 382 16.38 -25.23 13.77
N ASN A 383 15.17 -24.78 13.47
CA ASN A 383 13.94 -25.42 13.92
C ASN A 383 13.68 -26.79 13.27
N CYS A 384 14.18 -27.01 12.05
CA CYS A 384 14.09 -28.29 11.34
C CYS A 384 15.29 -29.22 11.62
N GLY A 385 16.26 -28.80 12.43
CA GLY A 385 17.46 -29.59 12.75
C GLY A 385 18.42 -29.77 11.57
N ILE A 386 18.54 -28.76 10.72
CA ILE A 386 19.35 -28.78 9.51
C ILE A 386 20.62 -27.96 9.74
N GLU A 387 21.79 -28.60 9.62
CA GLU A 387 23.09 -27.95 9.84
C GLU A 387 23.56 -27.13 8.63
N SER A 388 23.26 -27.60 7.41
CA SER A 388 23.65 -26.95 6.16
C SER A 388 22.54 -27.03 5.12
N LEU A 389 22.43 -25.99 4.30
CA LEU A 389 21.38 -25.87 3.30
C LEU A 389 21.98 -25.64 1.92
N ASN A 390 21.88 -26.63 1.06
CA ASN A 390 22.30 -26.50 -0.32
C ASN A 390 21.21 -25.80 -1.15
N PHE A 391 21.64 -24.85 -1.98
CA PHE A 391 20.80 -24.25 -3.00
C PHE A 391 20.49 -25.26 -4.11
N VAL A 392 19.26 -25.28 -4.61
CA VAL A 392 18.81 -26.18 -5.66
C VAL A 392 18.02 -25.38 -6.69
N MET A 393 18.37 -25.50 -7.98
CA MET A 393 17.62 -24.87 -9.07
C MET A 393 16.27 -25.57 -9.29
N PRO A 394 15.21 -24.83 -9.70
CA PRO A 394 13.95 -25.44 -10.08
C PRO A 394 14.11 -26.37 -11.30
N GLU A 395 13.27 -27.40 -11.38
CA GLU A 395 13.23 -28.34 -12.49
C GLU A 395 12.98 -27.63 -13.82
N GLN A 396 13.61 -28.14 -14.89
CA GLN A 396 13.55 -27.61 -16.26
C GLN A 396 12.81 -28.55 -17.21
N ASP A 397 12.24 -29.63 -16.69
CA ASP A 397 11.51 -30.64 -17.44
C ASP A 397 10.38 -31.27 -16.59
N GLY A 398 9.57 -32.10 -17.23
CA GLY A 398 8.47 -32.82 -16.60
C GLY A 398 7.18 -32.00 -16.42
N THR A 399 6.14 -32.66 -15.93
CA THR A 399 4.77 -32.11 -15.86
C THR A 399 4.68 -30.85 -15.00
N TYR A 400 5.44 -30.79 -13.89
CA TYR A 400 5.47 -29.60 -13.03
C TYR A 400 6.01 -28.37 -13.76
N PHE A 401 7.13 -28.53 -14.47
CA PHE A 401 7.75 -27.45 -15.24
C PHE A 401 6.83 -26.95 -16.36
N GLU A 402 6.22 -27.86 -17.11
CA GLU A 402 5.31 -27.51 -18.20
C GLU A 402 4.07 -26.75 -17.70
N GLU A 403 3.45 -27.20 -16.60
CA GLU A 403 2.33 -26.45 -16.02
C GLU A 403 2.77 -25.09 -15.48
N LYS A 404 3.91 -25.01 -14.79
CA LYS A 404 4.48 -23.75 -14.30
C LYS A 404 4.66 -22.74 -15.44
N ARG A 405 5.25 -23.16 -16.55
CA ARG A 405 5.44 -22.34 -17.75
C ARG A 405 4.11 -21.93 -18.38
N ALA A 406 3.15 -22.85 -18.47
CA ALA A 406 1.81 -22.58 -18.99
C ALA A 406 1.05 -21.56 -18.13
N ILE A 407 1.20 -21.59 -16.80
CA ILE A 407 0.62 -20.58 -15.89
C ILE A 407 1.22 -19.20 -16.15
N ILE A 408 2.55 -19.10 -16.23
CA ILE A 408 3.23 -17.82 -16.49
C ILE A 408 2.83 -17.27 -17.87
N ASN A 409 2.77 -18.11 -18.90
CA ASN A 409 2.32 -17.73 -20.24
C ASN A 409 0.84 -17.27 -20.25
N HIS A 410 -0.02 -17.92 -19.47
CA HIS A 410 -1.40 -17.48 -19.31
C HIS A 410 -1.47 -16.07 -18.69
N MET A 411 -0.61 -15.78 -17.71
CA MET A 411 -0.53 -14.47 -17.07
C MET A 411 0.10 -13.41 -17.97
N ASN A 412 1.09 -13.75 -18.79
CA ASN A 412 1.64 -12.87 -19.82
C ASN A 412 0.53 -12.31 -20.71
N PHE A 413 -0.34 -13.19 -21.23
CA PHE A 413 -1.47 -12.79 -22.07
C PHE A 413 -2.45 -11.86 -21.34
N ILE A 414 -2.74 -12.13 -20.06
CA ILE A 414 -3.65 -11.29 -19.27
C ILE A 414 -3.04 -9.91 -19.02
N VAL A 415 -1.79 -9.85 -18.57
CA VAL A 415 -1.10 -8.58 -18.26
C VAL A 415 -0.86 -7.76 -19.52
N MET A 416 -0.49 -8.39 -20.63
CA MET A 416 -0.37 -7.74 -21.93
C MET A 416 -1.70 -7.10 -22.35
N LYS A 417 -2.82 -7.82 -22.21
CA LYS A 417 -4.16 -7.27 -22.51
C LYS A 417 -4.56 -6.11 -21.60
N ILE A 418 -4.21 -6.19 -20.31
CA ILE A 418 -4.45 -5.07 -19.39
C ILE A 418 -3.61 -3.87 -19.82
N SER A 419 -2.34 -4.10 -20.18
CA SER A 419 -1.43 -3.06 -20.62
C SER A 419 -1.87 -2.42 -21.93
N SER A 420 -2.53 -3.15 -22.83
CA SER A 420 -3.03 -2.60 -24.09
C SER A 420 -4.42 -1.96 -24.00
N LEU A 421 -5.26 -2.36 -23.04
CA LEU A 421 -6.65 -1.91 -22.93
C LEU A 421 -6.90 -0.88 -21.82
N ALA A 422 -6.07 -0.88 -20.76
CA ALA A 422 -6.31 -0.10 -19.55
C ALA A 422 -5.18 0.86 -19.17
N LEU A 423 -3.98 0.70 -19.75
CA LEU A 423 -2.83 1.56 -19.53
C LEU A 423 -2.43 2.17 -20.87
N ASP A 424 -2.11 3.46 -20.89
CA ASP A 424 -1.56 4.09 -22.08
C ASP A 424 -0.09 3.70 -22.24
N TYR A 425 0.15 2.51 -22.80
CA TYR A 425 1.50 1.99 -22.99
C TYR A 425 2.36 2.91 -23.87
N ALA A 426 1.77 3.56 -24.87
CA ALA A 426 2.50 4.46 -25.76
C ALA A 426 3.05 5.67 -24.98
N SER A 427 2.22 6.31 -24.15
CA SER A 427 2.66 7.40 -23.28
C SER A 427 3.67 6.94 -22.23
N ALA A 428 3.43 5.78 -21.59
CA ALA A 428 4.40 5.23 -20.64
C ALA A 428 5.76 4.93 -21.30
N ARG A 429 5.76 4.38 -22.52
CA ARG A 429 6.97 4.15 -23.30
C ARG A 429 7.66 5.44 -23.71
N GLN A 430 6.90 6.47 -24.08
CA GLN A 430 7.46 7.77 -24.40
C GLN A 430 8.26 8.33 -23.20
N VAL A 431 7.64 8.30 -22.02
CA VAL A 431 8.21 8.82 -20.76
C VAL A 431 9.38 7.97 -20.23
N HIS A 432 9.23 6.65 -20.17
CA HIS A 432 10.16 5.77 -19.48
C HIS A 432 11.24 5.15 -20.38
N PHE A 433 11.18 5.37 -21.69
CA PHE A 433 12.18 4.83 -22.62
C PHE A 433 12.60 5.81 -23.70
N ILE A 434 11.67 6.39 -24.47
CA ILE A 434 12.04 7.23 -25.62
C ILE A 434 12.74 8.52 -25.17
N MET A 435 12.12 9.29 -24.28
CA MET A 435 12.68 10.56 -23.78
C MET A 435 14.02 10.35 -23.06
N PRO A 436 14.17 9.36 -22.16
CA PRO A 436 15.47 9.00 -21.61
C PRO A 436 16.51 8.66 -22.69
N SER A 437 16.12 7.87 -23.69
CA SER A 437 17.05 7.48 -24.78
C SER A 437 17.54 8.71 -25.54
N GLN A 438 16.63 9.59 -25.97
CA GLN A 438 16.95 10.85 -26.63
C GLN A 438 17.85 11.75 -25.77
N THR A 439 17.56 11.83 -24.47
CA THR A 439 18.39 12.61 -23.52
C THR A 439 19.81 12.08 -23.47
N THR A 440 19.99 10.76 -23.32
CA THR A 440 21.33 10.15 -23.27
C THR A 440 22.07 10.23 -24.60
N GLU A 441 21.37 10.01 -25.73
CA GLU A 441 21.96 10.10 -27.07
C GLU A 441 22.41 11.53 -27.39
N ASN A 442 21.57 12.54 -27.11
CA ASN A 442 21.93 13.94 -27.33
C ASN A 442 23.11 14.37 -26.44
N PHE A 443 23.16 13.89 -25.19
CA PHE A 443 24.28 14.14 -24.29
C PHE A 443 25.58 13.51 -24.81
N GLU A 444 25.54 12.24 -25.23
CA GLU A 444 26.69 11.53 -25.79
C GLU A 444 27.20 12.20 -27.08
N LEU A 445 26.30 12.59 -28.00
CA LEU A 445 26.63 13.32 -29.22
C LEU A 445 27.17 14.73 -28.95
N GLY A 446 26.72 15.37 -27.88
CA GLY A 446 27.18 16.68 -27.43
C GLY A 446 28.55 16.68 -26.75
N GLY A 447 29.27 15.55 -26.74
CA GLY A 447 30.58 15.41 -26.11
C GLY A 447 30.53 14.86 -24.68
N GLY A 448 29.37 14.37 -24.22
CA GLY A 448 29.23 13.62 -22.98
C GLY A 448 29.71 14.34 -21.72
N VAL A 449 30.31 13.58 -20.81
CA VAL A 449 30.77 14.08 -19.50
C VAL A 449 31.76 15.24 -19.64
N GLN A 450 32.54 15.30 -20.72
CA GLN A 450 33.52 16.36 -20.95
C GLN A 450 32.89 17.75 -21.17
N THR A 451 31.63 17.82 -21.62
CA THR A 451 30.92 19.07 -21.90
C THR A 451 29.85 19.40 -20.86
N LEU A 452 29.72 18.57 -19.82
CA LEU A 452 28.73 18.73 -18.76
C LEU A 452 29.09 19.90 -17.83
N ASP A 453 28.24 20.93 -17.78
CA ASP A 453 28.29 21.94 -16.72
C ASP A 453 27.77 21.35 -15.41
N CYS A 454 28.69 21.06 -14.49
CA CYS A 454 28.36 20.47 -13.19
C CYS A 454 27.53 21.38 -12.29
N ASN A 455 27.39 22.67 -12.62
CA ASN A 455 26.61 23.63 -11.84
C ASN A 455 25.19 23.82 -12.38
N ASP A 456 24.87 23.33 -13.58
CA ASP A 456 23.50 23.23 -14.07
C ASP A 456 22.84 21.97 -13.53
N PHE A 457 22.33 22.08 -12.29
CA PHE A 457 21.74 20.94 -11.60
C PHE A 457 20.53 20.33 -12.35
N MET A 458 19.79 21.14 -13.12
CA MET A 458 18.64 20.65 -13.89
C MET A 458 19.12 19.72 -14.99
N ALA A 459 20.08 20.17 -15.81
CA ALA A 459 20.67 19.36 -16.86
C ALA A 459 21.29 18.07 -16.29
N VAL A 460 22.08 18.18 -15.22
CA VAL A 460 22.69 17.03 -14.54
C VAL A 460 21.62 16.04 -14.05
N ARG A 461 20.52 16.52 -13.46
CA ARG A 461 19.44 15.66 -12.94
C ARG A 461 18.70 14.93 -14.05
N HIS A 462 18.40 15.59 -15.18
CA HIS A 462 17.79 14.93 -16.33
C HIS A 462 18.67 13.82 -16.89
N ILE A 463 19.97 14.07 -17.03
CA ILE A 463 20.92 13.08 -17.56
C ILE A 463 21.05 11.88 -16.61
N ILE A 464 21.25 12.10 -15.31
CA ILE A 464 21.34 11.02 -14.31
C ILE A 464 20.07 10.18 -14.31
N ASN A 465 18.88 10.81 -14.27
CA ASN A 465 17.62 10.08 -14.28
C ASN A 465 17.41 9.32 -15.58
N ALA A 466 17.82 9.87 -16.72
CA ALA A 466 17.71 9.19 -18.01
C ALA A 466 18.58 7.91 -18.05
N TYR A 467 19.85 7.99 -17.64
CA TYR A 467 20.70 6.78 -17.54
C TYR A 467 20.17 5.78 -16.52
N TYR A 468 19.65 6.26 -15.37
CA TYR A 468 19.08 5.39 -14.36
C TYR A 468 17.85 4.63 -14.86
N GLU A 469 16.90 5.32 -15.50
CA GLU A 469 15.68 4.76 -16.07
C GLU A 469 15.99 3.73 -17.17
N LEU A 470 17.02 4.00 -17.97
CA LEU A 470 17.52 3.10 -19.02
C LEU A 470 18.33 1.90 -18.48
N ARG A 471 18.39 1.71 -17.16
CA ARG A 471 19.16 0.63 -16.51
C ARG A 471 20.65 0.66 -16.89
N LYS A 472 21.23 1.87 -16.93
CA LYS A 472 22.66 2.13 -17.16
C LYS A 472 23.34 2.64 -15.87
N PRO A 473 23.43 1.81 -14.81
CA PRO A 473 23.91 2.26 -13.50
C PRO A 473 25.39 2.66 -13.49
N ARG A 474 26.24 2.06 -14.34
CA ARG A 474 27.67 2.41 -14.41
C ARG A 474 27.88 3.83 -14.95
N GLN A 475 27.13 4.20 -15.99
CA GLN A 475 27.16 5.55 -16.56
C GLN A 475 26.56 6.57 -15.58
N THR A 476 25.47 6.18 -14.89
CA THR A 476 24.89 7.02 -13.83
C THR A 476 25.92 7.33 -12.74
N GLU A 477 26.67 6.30 -12.31
CA GLU A 477 27.75 6.45 -11.32
C GLU A 477 28.91 7.31 -11.85
N GLU A 478 29.33 7.12 -13.09
CA GLU A 478 30.40 7.93 -13.73
C GLU A 478 30.06 9.43 -13.74
N ILE A 479 28.80 9.76 -14.09
CA ILE A 479 28.33 11.15 -14.05
C ILE A 479 28.31 11.67 -12.61
N CYS A 480 27.84 10.87 -11.65
CA CYS A 480 27.86 11.27 -10.25
C CYS A 480 29.29 11.55 -9.77
N ASP A 481 30.25 10.67 -10.09
CA ASP A 481 31.65 10.84 -9.73
C ASP A 481 32.26 12.09 -10.37
N PHE A 482 31.92 12.37 -11.63
CA PHE A 482 32.36 13.57 -12.31
C PHE A 482 31.82 14.85 -11.65
N VAL A 483 30.53 14.89 -11.33
CA VAL A 483 29.91 16.06 -10.68
C VAL A 483 30.43 16.24 -9.25
N LEU A 484 30.63 15.16 -8.50
CA LEU A 484 31.21 15.22 -7.15
C LEU A 484 32.65 15.74 -7.17
N LYS A 485 33.42 15.41 -8.22
CA LYS A 485 34.82 15.85 -8.37
C LYS A 485 34.96 17.29 -8.86
N ASN A 486 34.10 17.73 -9.77
CA ASN A 486 34.29 19.01 -10.49
C ASN A 486 33.25 20.09 -10.15
N GLY A 487 32.14 19.75 -9.48
CA GLY A 487 31.11 20.70 -9.08
C GLY A 487 31.49 21.51 -7.84
N VAL A 488 31.11 22.79 -7.80
CA VAL A 488 31.42 23.68 -6.66
C VAL A 488 30.58 23.34 -5.42
N SER A 489 29.32 22.96 -5.62
CA SER A 489 28.42 22.48 -4.57
C SER A 489 27.46 21.44 -5.15
N PRO A 490 27.87 20.17 -5.22
CA PRO A 490 27.04 19.12 -5.79
C PRO A 490 25.66 19.04 -5.10
N PRO A 491 24.57 18.90 -5.86
CA PRO A 491 23.20 18.84 -5.34
C PRO A 491 22.93 17.51 -4.62
N ALA A 492 21.90 17.48 -3.78
CA ALA A 492 21.63 16.34 -2.90
C ALA A 492 21.35 15.04 -3.68
N PHE A 493 20.67 15.13 -4.82
CA PHE A 493 20.35 13.96 -5.64
C PHE A 493 21.60 13.21 -6.15
N VAL A 494 22.73 13.89 -6.37
CA VAL A 494 23.98 13.26 -6.83
C VAL A 494 24.53 12.33 -5.75
N PHE A 495 24.56 12.80 -4.50
CA PHE A 495 24.92 11.98 -3.35
C PHE A 495 23.95 10.82 -3.16
N TYR A 496 22.65 11.05 -3.37
CA TYR A 496 21.64 10.00 -3.30
C TYR A 496 21.89 8.89 -4.32
N PHE A 497 22.05 9.23 -5.62
CA PHE A 497 22.26 8.22 -6.67
C PHE A 497 23.58 7.47 -6.49
N LYS A 498 24.68 8.17 -6.19
CA LYS A 498 25.97 7.52 -5.91
C LYS A 498 25.86 6.57 -4.71
N GLY A 499 25.30 7.05 -3.60
CA GLY A 499 25.16 6.27 -2.38
C GLY A 499 24.29 5.04 -2.58
N LYS A 500 23.14 5.19 -3.25
CA LYS A 500 22.25 4.09 -3.62
C LYS A 500 22.97 3.03 -4.43
N LEU A 501 23.58 3.41 -5.57
CA LEU A 501 24.25 2.46 -6.48
C LEU A 501 25.41 1.71 -5.82
N LEU A 502 26.16 2.37 -4.92
CA LEU A 502 27.17 1.70 -4.10
C LEU A 502 26.56 0.66 -3.16
N LEU A 503 25.51 1.01 -2.42
CA LEU A 503 24.82 0.07 -1.52
C LEU A 503 24.22 -1.11 -2.29
N GLU A 504 23.65 -0.89 -3.47
CA GLU A 504 23.08 -1.95 -4.32
C GLU A 504 24.14 -2.99 -4.75
N ARG A 505 25.43 -2.62 -4.77
CA ARG A 505 26.56 -3.54 -4.99
C ARG A 505 27.24 -3.99 -3.70
N PHE A 506 26.62 -3.73 -2.56
CA PHE A 506 27.13 -4.02 -1.22
C PHE A 506 28.43 -3.29 -0.85
N ASP A 507 28.65 -2.08 -1.36
CA ASP A 507 29.75 -1.21 -0.93
C ASP A 507 29.31 -0.25 0.20
N GLU A 508 29.91 -0.39 1.39
CA GLU A 508 29.55 0.41 2.58
C GLU A 508 29.80 1.91 2.41
N GLN A 509 30.68 2.34 1.49
CA GLN A 509 30.90 3.77 1.23
C GLN A 509 29.61 4.50 0.83
N GLY A 510 28.62 3.77 0.29
CA GLY A 510 27.32 4.33 -0.05
C GLY A 510 26.57 4.93 1.14
N VAL A 511 26.85 4.49 2.37
CA VAL A 511 26.22 5.02 3.59
C VAL A 511 26.54 6.50 3.78
N ASP A 512 27.80 6.89 3.64
CA ASP A 512 28.23 8.28 3.88
C ASP A 512 27.67 9.24 2.81
N PHE A 513 27.58 8.78 1.56
CA PHE A 513 26.91 9.53 0.50
C PHE A 513 25.42 9.72 0.82
N LEU A 514 24.71 8.68 1.23
CA LEU A 514 23.28 8.80 1.58
C LEU A 514 23.06 9.70 2.80
N LYS A 515 23.93 9.64 3.82
CA LYS A 515 23.88 10.58 4.95
C LYS A 515 24.06 12.03 4.48
N THR A 516 25.04 12.27 3.61
CA THR A 516 25.27 13.60 3.03
C THR A 516 24.07 14.09 2.21
N ALA A 517 23.39 13.19 1.48
CA ALA A 517 22.17 13.52 0.75
C ALA A 517 21.05 13.99 1.71
N VAL A 518 20.86 13.30 2.83
CA VAL A 518 19.87 13.66 3.87
C VAL A 518 20.19 14.99 4.53
N ASP A 519 21.48 15.24 4.83
CA ASP A 519 21.93 16.50 5.44
C ASP A 519 21.66 17.70 4.53
N LYS A 520 21.76 17.50 3.20
CA LYS A 520 21.48 18.53 2.19
C LYS A 520 19.98 18.69 1.90
N ASN A 521 19.23 17.59 1.84
CA ASN A 521 17.80 17.58 1.53
C ASN A 521 17.07 16.48 2.32
N ASN A 522 16.15 16.89 3.17
CA ASN A 522 15.33 16.02 4.02
C ASN A 522 14.38 15.11 3.21
N SER A 523 14.09 15.42 1.94
CA SER A 523 13.30 14.57 1.05
C SER A 523 13.85 13.15 0.94
N TYR A 524 15.16 12.95 1.12
CA TYR A 524 15.82 11.64 1.01
C TYR A 524 15.82 10.81 2.30
N VAL A 525 15.30 11.33 3.42
CA VAL A 525 15.46 10.69 4.74
C VAL A 525 14.84 9.29 4.80
N PHE A 526 13.69 9.07 4.16
CA PHE A 526 12.97 7.80 4.25
C PHE A 526 13.61 6.74 3.35
N GLU A 527 14.02 7.12 2.14
CA GLU A 527 14.75 6.28 1.21
C GLU A 527 16.12 5.89 1.79
N ALA A 528 16.87 6.85 2.33
CA ALA A 528 18.16 6.59 2.97
C ALA A 528 18.00 5.69 4.20
N LEU A 529 16.98 5.94 5.03
CA LEU A 529 16.66 5.07 6.17
C LEU A 529 16.42 3.63 5.72
N SER A 530 15.61 3.43 4.68
CA SER A 530 15.31 2.10 4.14
C SER A 530 16.57 1.41 3.60
N LEU A 531 17.29 2.07 2.69
CA LEU A 531 18.46 1.48 2.00
C LEU A 531 19.60 1.13 2.97
N ILE A 532 19.96 2.04 3.88
CA ILE A 532 21.05 1.82 4.84
C ILE A 532 20.69 0.70 5.82
N THR A 533 19.45 0.67 6.33
CA THR A 533 19.02 -0.37 7.27
C THR A 533 18.93 -1.75 6.60
N GLU A 534 18.48 -1.83 5.35
CA GLU A 534 18.49 -3.07 4.56
C GLU A 534 19.91 -3.55 4.24
N PHE A 535 20.81 -2.64 3.85
CA PHE A 535 22.23 -2.96 3.63
C PHE A 535 22.85 -3.58 4.88
N TYR A 536 22.72 -2.93 6.04
CA TYR A 536 23.27 -3.45 7.29
C TYR A 536 22.62 -4.78 7.69
N ARG A 537 21.33 -4.95 7.41
CA ARG A 537 20.62 -6.21 7.66
C ARG A 537 21.21 -7.35 6.83
N TYR A 538 21.36 -7.16 5.52
CA TYR A 538 21.90 -8.18 4.61
C TYR A 538 23.36 -8.54 4.92
N ASN A 539 24.12 -7.63 5.52
CA ASN A 539 25.49 -7.89 5.97
C ASN A 539 25.59 -8.38 7.42
N GLY A 540 24.47 -8.67 8.11
CA GLY A 540 24.47 -9.13 9.50
C GLY A 540 24.94 -8.08 10.52
N GLN A 541 25.02 -6.81 10.13
CA GLN A 541 25.57 -5.71 10.93
C GLN A 541 24.51 -5.03 11.79
N ARG A 542 23.79 -5.81 12.61
CA ARG A 542 22.68 -5.34 13.44
C ARG A 542 23.02 -4.10 14.27
N GLN A 543 24.17 -4.07 14.93
CA GLN A 543 24.52 -2.93 15.80
C GLN A 543 24.69 -1.62 15.02
N LYS A 544 25.22 -1.68 13.79
CA LYS A 544 25.32 -0.50 12.92
C LYS A 544 23.94 0.00 12.51
N ALA A 545 23.02 -0.89 12.13
CA ALA A 545 21.63 -0.52 11.84
C ALA A 545 20.95 0.17 13.03
N LEU A 546 21.15 -0.35 14.25
CA LEU A 546 20.58 0.24 15.48
C LEU A 546 21.23 1.56 15.87
N SER A 547 22.53 1.72 15.60
CA SER A 547 23.23 2.99 15.81
C SER A 547 22.70 4.06 14.86
N PHE A 548 22.62 3.73 13.57
CA PHE A 548 22.11 4.63 12.54
C PHE A 548 20.66 5.06 12.78
N MET A 549 19.77 4.13 13.16
CA MET A 549 18.39 4.47 13.51
C MET A 549 18.28 5.42 14.72
N ARG A 550 19.25 5.39 15.65
CA ARG A 550 19.31 6.34 16.77
C ARG A 550 19.83 7.70 16.32
N GLU A 551 20.85 7.71 15.46
CA GLU A 551 21.46 8.91 14.89
C GLU A 551 20.46 9.73 14.06
N ILE A 552 19.69 9.09 13.19
CA ILE A 552 18.76 9.77 12.26
C ILE A 552 17.38 10.06 12.87
N TYR A 553 17.14 9.69 14.13
CA TYR A 553 15.80 9.69 14.74
C TYR A 553 15.13 11.06 14.70
N ASP A 554 15.85 12.12 15.09
CA ASP A 554 15.31 13.49 15.14
C ASP A 554 15.03 14.02 13.73
N VAL A 555 15.86 13.65 12.75
CA VAL A 555 15.67 14.02 11.33
C VAL A 555 14.41 13.35 10.77
N VAL A 556 14.23 12.05 11.04
CA VAL A 556 13.02 11.31 10.65
C VAL A 556 11.78 11.88 11.34
N GLU A 557 11.89 12.30 12.60
CA GLU A 557 10.77 12.92 13.31
C GLU A 557 10.38 14.25 12.69
N LYS A 558 11.36 15.10 12.35
CA LYS A 558 11.13 16.37 11.65
C LYS A 558 10.47 16.13 10.29
N ALA A 559 11.03 15.26 9.46
CA ALA A 559 10.52 14.98 8.14
C ALA A 559 9.13 14.33 8.15
N THR A 560 8.81 13.51 9.16
CA THR A 560 7.45 12.97 9.32
C THR A 560 6.44 14.09 9.55
N ARG A 561 6.78 15.06 10.42
CA ARG A 561 5.90 16.20 10.67
C ARG A 561 5.70 17.07 9.44
N GLU A 562 6.77 17.27 8.66
CA GLU A 562 6.71 18.00 7.40
C GLU A 562 5.83 17.27 6.36
N ASN A 563 6.04 15.97 6.17
CA ASN A 563 5.28 15.15 5.23
C ASN A 563 3.79 15.02 5.60
N ASP A 564 3.46 14.86 6.87
CA ASP A 564 2.06 14.87 7.35
C ASP A 564 1.34 16.18 7.00
N GLY A 565 2.08 17.27 6.88
CA GLY A 565 1.59 18.58 6.45
C GLY A 565 1.45 18.75 4.94
N MET A 566 2.07 17.89 4.11
CA MET A 566 2.16 18.06 2.64
C MET A 566 0.99 17.49 1.85
N GLY A 567 0.05 16.79 2.48
CA GLY A 567 -1.09 16.18 1.78
C GLY A 567 -2.00 17.22 1.11
N ALA A 568 -2.70 16.84 0.04
CA ALA A 568 -3.63 17.72 -0.69
C ALA A 568 -4.66 18.40 0.25
N PRO A 569 -5.06 19.65 -0.02
CA PRO A 569 -6.01 20.38 0.82
C PRO A 569 -7.40 19.75 0.81
N THR A 570 -8.01 19.71 2.00
CA THR A 570 -9.39 19.26 2.20
C THR A 570 -10.32 20.43 2.46
N ARG A 571 -11.65 20.18 2.45
CA ARG A 571 -12.66 21.22 2.72
C ARG A 571 -12.59 21.82 4.13
N SER A 572 -11.95 21.14 5.07
CA SER A 572 -11.75 21.65 6.43
C SER A 572 -10.50 22.50 6.58
N ASP A 573 -9.61 22.49 5.58
CA ASP A 573 -8.37 23.23 5.65
C ASP A 573 -8.64 24.70 5.34
N VAL A 574 -8.02 25.59 6.12
CA VAL A 574 -8.05 27.04 5.85
C VAL A 574 -6.84 27.38 5.01
N LEU A 575 -7.07 28.02 3.87
CA LEU A 575 -6.03 28.37 2.91
C LEU A 575 -5.71 29.86 2.99
N ARG A 576 -4.45 30.20 2.77
CA ARG A 576 -3.95 31.57 2.63
C ARG A 576 -3.00 31.64 1.44
N GLN A 577 -2.86 32.83 0.85
CA GLN A 577 -1.79 33.13 -0.08
C GLN A 577 -0.42 32.71 0.48
N ALA A 578 0.43 32.14 -0.39
CA ALA A 578 1.80 31.84 -0.04
C ALA A 578 2.67 33.10 -0.13
N ASP A 579 3.50 33.31 0.89
CA ASP A 579 4.57 34.30 0.85
C ASP A 579 5.79 33.67 0.15
N ILE A 580 5.85 33.79 -1.17
CA ILE A 580 6.99 33.35 -2.01
C ILE A 580 7.88 34.57 -2.27
N ASP A 581 9.18 34.44 -2.05
CA ASP A 581 10.13 35.50 -2.37
C ASP A 581 10.21 35.76 -3.88
N SER A 582 10.54 36.99 -4.26
CA SER A 582 10.49 37.42 -5.67
C SER A 582 11.45 36.64 -6.58
N ASP A 583 12.64 36.29 -6.08
CA ASP A 583 13.64 35.53 -6.85
C ASP A 583 13.13 34.12 -7.17
N MET A 584 12.60 33.43 -6.17
CA MET A 584 11.97 32.13 -6.33
C MET A 584 10.76 32.18 -7.25
N LEU A 585 9.90 33.19 -7.10
CA LEU A 585 8.75 33.39 -7.97
C LEU A 585 9.18 33.55 -9.43
N THR A 586 10.16 34.42 -9.70
CA THR A 586 10.71 34.63 -11.05
C THR A 586 11.26 33.34 -11.64
N LYS A 587 11.93 32.51 -10.84
CA LYS A 587 12.47 31.22 -11.30
C LYS A 587 11.38 30.19 -11.56
N ILE A 588 10.36 30.07 -10.71
CA ILE A 588 9.19 29.21 -10.95
C ILE A 588 8.50 29.62 -12.26
N GLN A 589 8.31 30.93 -12.46
CA GLN A 589 7.74 31.48 -13.69
C GLN A 589 8.65 31.22 -14.90
N ALA A 590 9.97 31.28 -14.76
CA ALA A 590 10.91 30.97 -15.83
C ALA A 590 10.88 29.48 -16.22
N VAL A 591 10.75 28.58 -15.24
CA VAL A 591 10.54 27.14 -15.51
C VAL A 591 9.21 26.93 -16.23
N ALA A 592 8.16 27.62 -15.82
CA ALA A 592 6.83 27.58 -16.41
C ALA A 592 6.80 28.12 -17.85
N ALA A 593 7.45 29.25 -18.11
CA ALA A 593 7.51 29.91 -19.42
C ALA A 593 8.30 29.11 -20.47
N LYS A 594 9.20 28.22 -20.03
CA LYS A 594 9.90 27.27 -20.91
C LYS A 594 9.05 26.07 -21.29
N GLN A 595 7.92 25.84 -20.59
CA GLN A 595 7.01 24.76 -20.94
C GLN A 595 6.13 25.19 -22.12
N ASN A 596 5.74 24.22 -22.95
CA ASN A 596 4.82 24.44 -24.06
C ASN A 596 3.50 25.10 -23.60
N ALA A 597 2.65 25.49 -24.55
CA ALA A 597 1.32 26.03 -24.28
C ALA A 597 0.42 25.12 -23.41
N ALA A 598 0.85 23.89 -23.07
CA ALA A 598 0.14 22.95 -22.22
C ALA A 598 -0.06 23.41 -20.75
N LEU A 599 0.78 24.30 -20.18
CA LEU A 599 0.57 24.82 -18.82
C LEU A 599 -0.23 26.13 -18.86
N ILE A 600 -1.41 26.16 -18.20
CA ILE A 600 -2.27 27.35 -18.17
C ILE A 600 -1.95 28.21 -16.95
N ASN A 601 -2.05 27.67 -15.75
CA ASN A 601 -1.92 28.43 -14.52
C ASN A 601 -1.05 27.70 -13.49
N ILE A 602 -0.36 28.48 -12.66
CA ILE A 602 0.24 27.99 -11.42
C ILE A 602 -0.37 28.75 -10.25
N PHE A 603 -0.86 28.01 -9.26
CA PHE A 603 -1.33 28.56 -8.00
C PHE A 603 -0.37 28.23 -6.86
N ALA A 604 -0.15 29.18 -5.96
CA ALA A 604 0.59 28.97 -4.73
C ALA A 604 -0.20 29.38 -3.49
N PHE A 605 -0.19 28.52 -2.47
CA PHE A 605 -0.87 28.77 -1.21
C PHE A 605 -0.20 28.08 -0.02
N LYS A 606 -0.60 28.47 1.20
CA LYS A 606 -0.27 27.80 2.46
C LYS A 606 -1.55 27.34 3.16
N LYS A 607 -1.43 26.29 3.97
CA LYS A 607 -2.48 25.82 4.87
C LYS A 607 -2.27 26.40 6.27
N LEU A 608 -3.36 26.66 6.98
CA LEU A 608 -3.34 27.10 8.37
C LEU A 608 -3.82 26.00 9.32
N PRO A 609 -3.29 25.93 10.56
CA PRO A 609 -2.27 26.82 11.13
C PRO A 609 -0.85 26.52 10.61
N GLU A 610 -0.03 27.56 10.35
CA GLU A 610 1.32 27.42 9.79
C GLU A 610 2.27 26.61 10.68
N GLN A 611 1.98 26.53 11.99
CA GLN A 611 2.72 25.69 12.93
C GLN A 611 2.52 24.18 12.67
N GLN A 612 1.50 23.81 11.89
CA GLN A 612 1.18 22.42 11.52
C GLN A 612 1.53 22.12 10.05
N TYR A 613 1.56 23.13 9.19
CA TYR A 613 1.77 22.98 7.75
C TYR A 613 2.97 23.83 7.31
N HIS A 614 4.13 23.19 7.17
CA HIS A 614 5.42 23.86 6.97
C HIS A 614 5.83 24.04 5.51
N CYS A 615 4.96 23.70 4.55
CA CYS A 615 5.28 23.77 3.12
C CYS A 615 4.40 24.77 2.35
N THR A 616 4.96 25.30 1.27
CA THR A 616 4.20 26.02 0.25
C THR A 616 3.67 25.03 -0.78
N PHE A 617 2.37 25.09 -1.06
CA PHE A 617 1.73 24.26 -2.07
C PHE A 617 1.80 24.95 -3.42
N ILE A 618 2.22 24.22 -4.45
CA ILE A 618 2.24 24.64 -5.85
C ILE A 618 1.26 23.74 -6.61
N VAL A 619 0.30 24.32 -7.29
CA VAL A 619 -0.72 23.59 -8.07
C VAL A 619 -0.57 23.93 -9.54
N LEU A 620 -0.39 22.89 -10.36
CA LEU A 620 -0.33 23.00 -11.81
C LEU A 620 -1.71 22.80 -12.41
N GLU A 621 -2.14 23.73 -13.25
CA GLU A 621 -3.34 23.61 -14.08
C GLU A 621 -2.94 23.56 -15.56
N TYR A 622 -3.21 22.41 -16.18
CA TYR A 622 -2.91 22.16 -17.58
C TYR A 622 -4.08 22.49 -18.50
N ASP A 623 -3.75 22.70 -19.77
CA ASP A 623 -4.73 22.74 -20.86
C ASP A 623 -5.42 21.37 -20.99
N LYS A 624 -6.70 21.40 -21.37
CA LYS A 624 -7.47 20.18 -21.59
C LYS A 624 -6.94 19.37 -22.77
N THR A 625 -6.21 20.02 -23.68
CA THR A 625 -5.56 19.35 -24.82
C THR A 625 -4.18 18.82 -24.49
N ALA A 626 -3.60 19.15 -23.33
CA ALA A 626 -2.29 18.68 -22.94
C ALA A 626 -2.29 17.16 -22.80
N ASP A 627 -1.38 16.50 -23.50
CA ASP A 627 -1.27 15.04 -23.43
C ASP A 627 -0.52 14.59 -22.16
N VAL A 628 -0.49 13.27 -21.92
CA VAL A 628 0.13 12.67 -20.73
C VAL A 628 1.64 12.96 -20.67
N VAL A 629 2.28 13.06 -21.82
CA VAL A 629 3.72 13.22 -21.96
C VAL A 629 4.11 14.67 -21.64
N GLU A 630 3.40 15.64 -22.21
CA GLU A 630 3.59 17.07 -21.90
C GLU A 630 3.39 17.35 -20.42
N LYS A 631 2.32 16.79 -19.82
CA LYS A 631 2.07 16.92 -18.38
C LYS A 631 3.21 16.35 -17.54
N PHE A 632 3.73 15.18 -17.93
CA PHE A 632 4.85 14.56 -17.25
C PHE A 632 6.12 15.42 -17.28
N GLU A 633 6.49 15.95 -18.45
CA GLU A 633 7.67 16.82 -18.60
C GLU A 633 7.56 18.07 -17.73
N ILE A 634 6.40 18.73 -17.77
CA ILE A 634 6.13 19.93 -16.97
C ILE A 634 6.24 19.63 -15.49
N TYR A 635 5.56 18.57 -15.04
CA TYR A 635 5.57 18.15 -13.64
C TYR A 635 6.99 17.81 -13.19
N GLN A 636 7.74 17.04 -13.98
CA GLN A 636 9.10 16.62 -13.66
C GLN A 636 10.05 17.82 -13.56
N ASN A 637 9.99 18.74 -14.52
CA ASN A 637 10.81 19.96 -14.52
C ASN A 637 10.54 20.82 -13.29
N MET A 638 9.26 21.02 -12.97
CA MET A 638 8.86 21.77 -11.77
C MET A 638 9.32 21.06 -10.49
N PHE A 639 9.15 19.74 -10.42
CA PHE A 639 9.58 18.94 -9.28
C PHE A 639 11.09 19.02 -9.05
N PHE A 640 11.90 18.85 -10.09
CA PHE A 640 13.37 18.93 -9.99
C PHE A 640 13.85 20.28 -9.49
N TYR A 641 13.22 21.36 -9.95
CA TYR A 641 13.54 22.71 -9.50
C TYR A 641 13.14 22.92 -8.02
N LEU A 642 11.91 22.55 -7.64
CA LEU A 642 11.40 22.75 -6.28
C LEU A 642 12.11 21.89 -5.25
N ASP A 643 12.55 20.68 -5.62
CA ASP A 643 13.23 19.75 -4.71
C ASP A 643 14.66 20.20 -4.35
N GLU A 644 15.33 20.97 -5.22
CA GLU A 644 16.63 21.60 -4.88
C GLU A 644 16.47 22.96 -4.18
N ALA A 645 15.24 23.47 -4.06
CA ALA A 645 15.00 24.72 -3.38
C ALA A 645 15.11 24.56 -1.85
N LYS A 646 15.60 25.60 -1.17
CA LYS A 646 15.75 25.60 0.31
C LYS A 646 14.42 25.53 1.07
N ASN A 647 13.32 25.93 0.45
CA ASN A 647 12.00 25.97 1.06
C ASN A 647 11.28 24.63 0.82
N SER A 648 10.45 24.19 1.76
CA SER A 648 9.66 22.97 1.57
C SER A 648 8.45 23.22 0.66
N PHE A 649 8.33 22.44 -0.42
CA PHE A 649 7.20 22.50 -1.35
C PHE A 649 6.37 21.23 -1.35
N SER A 650 5.09 21.37 -1.67
CA SER A 650 4.23 20.28 -2.11
C SER A 650 3.72 20.61 -3.50
N LEU A 651 4.11 19.80 -4.50
CA LEU A 651 3.67 19.95 -5.88
C LEU A 651 2.44 19.07 -6.09
N LEU A 652 1.37 19.66 -6.63
CA LEU A 652 0.10 18.99 -6.90
C LEU A 652 -0.37 19.31 -8.31
N GLU A 653 -1.11 18.38 -8.90
CA GLU A 653 -1.93 18.67 -10.07
C GLU A 653 -3.32 19.14 -9.62
N LYS A 654 -4.01 19.92 -10.45
CA LYS A 654 -5.41 20.30 -10.21
C LYS A 654 -6.29 19.08 -9.91
N GLU A 655 -6.04 17.98 -10.60
CA GLU A 655 -6.75 16.70 -10.47
C GLU A 655 -6.58 16.04 -9.10
N ASP A 656 -5.53 16.38 -8.34
CA ASP A 656 -5.28 15.87 -6.98
C ASP A 656 -6.17 16.56 -5.93
N MET A 657 -6.82 17.68 -6.29
CA MET A 657 -7.58 18.51 -5.35
C MET A 657 -9.08 18.20 -5.33
N ASP A 658 -9.73 18.39 -4.18
CA ASP A 658 -11.19 18.44 -4.15
C ASP A 658 -11.69 19.62 -5.02
N PRO A 659 -12.62 19.40 -5.97
CA PRO A 659 -13.06 20.42 -6.90
C PRO A 659 -13.56 21.70 -6.23
N PHE A 660 -14.19 21.61 -5.05
CA PHE A 660 -14.66 22.77 -4.31
C PHE A 660 -13.51 23.58 -3.71
N VAL A 661 -12.45 22.89 -3.27
CA VAL A 661 -11.25 23.55 -2.75
C VAL A 661 -10.54 24.30 -3.87
N PHE A 662 -10.40 23.69 -5.04
CA PHE A 662 -9.80 24.35 -6.20
C PHE A 662 -10.58 25.59 -6.67
N VAL A 663 -11.91 25.50 -6.73
CA VAL A 663 -12.76 26.67 -7.07
C VAL A 663 -12.56 27.83 -6.08
N ASN A 664 -12.37 27.53 -4.79
CA ASN A 664 -12.08 28.57 -3.79
C ASN A 664 -10.66 29.13 -3.95
N LEU A 665 -9.67 28.28 -4.23
CA LEU A 665 -8.29 28.68 -4.50
C LEU A 665 -8.20 29.66 -5.68
N HIS A 666 -8.91 29.36 -6.77
CA HIS A 666 -8.94 30.19 -7.98
C HIS A 666 -9.56 31.58 -7.75
N LYS A 667 -10.48 31.71 -6.79
CA LYS A 667 -11.11 33.00 -6.45
C LYS A 667 -10.30 33.83 -5.47
N MET A 668 -9.31 33.23 -4.82
CA MET A 668 -8.50 33.89 -3.80
C MET A 668 -7.48 34.82 -4.48
N LYS A 669 -7.46 36.10 -4.07
CA LYS A 669 -6.48 37.04 -4.62
C LYS A 669 -5.06 36.68 -4.16
N GLY A 670 -4.11 36.81 -5.08
CA GLY A 670 -2.67 36.62 -4.79
C GLY A 670 -2.19 35.17 -4.81
N THR A 671 -3.06 34.18 -5.03
CA THR A 671 -2.64 32.78 -5.16
C THR A 671 -2.24 32.40 -6.57
N LEU A 672 -2.77 33.05 -7.61
CA LEU A 672 -2.31 32.86 -8.98
C LEU A 672 -0.94 33.51 -9.15
N ILE A 673 0.09 32.70 -9.40
CA ILE A 673 1.48 33.15 -9.49
C ILE A 673 2.05 33.06 -10.92
N TYR A 674 1.38 32.34 -11.81
CA TYR A 674 1.67 32.31 -13.25
C TYR A 674 0.36 32.08 -13.99
N SER A 675 0.17 32.77 -15.10
CA SER A 675 -0.91 32.51 -16.05
C SER A 675 -0.39 32.67 -17.46
N ARG A 676 -0.71 31.75 -18.36
CA ARG A 676 -0.34 31.85 -19.78
C ARG A 676 -0.91 33.10 -20.46
N GLU A 677 -2.00 33.67 -19.94
CA GLU A 677 -2.70 34.83 -20.53
C GLU A 677 -2.11 36.18 -20.12
N HIS A 678 -1.09 36.20 -19.23
CA HIS A 678 -0.47 37.39 -18.66
C HIS A 678 1.05 37.26 -18.60
#